data_AF-A0AAD7N961-F1
#
_entry.id   AF-A0AAD7N961-F1
#
_cell.length_a   1.000
_cell.length_b   1.000
_cell.length_c   1.000
_cell.angle_alpha   90.00
_cell.angle_beta   90.00
_cell.angle_gamma   90.00
#
_symmetry.space_group_name_H-M   'P 1'
#
loop_
_entity.id
_entity.type
_entity.pdbx_description
1 polymer ?
#
loop_
_entity_poly.entity_id
_entity_poly.type
_entity_poly.pdbx_seq_one_letter_code
_entity_poly.pdbx_strand_id
1 'polypeptide(L)'
;MLIPASDAAASLSRDLWQSDASPAIPRLLHSLRELRSVLSLAASDLYIFCGSQSQDIPVWDKKTFRLKDSLRGHTGSVLALEYVAEREWLFSSSGDSTVRIWSTSTLTPIYVLSPYEDTAAGDLFSVSWSPSLQTIYVGCQNTSLQWYDFSSEHHPISAASTQFGDIPTSASGTSTPRKAHKFFDSYPQYERKPADIYANNNAPSRDISPHSDRSAVPAPRAYLSIPAENVIDSAHYGYIYCMALLQDSEAGGVRLVTGSGDEFVKIWDCSETPTELYAFECNSGAIYSLVVKDETVYAGCQDGSVKVLDLETNTLVRTIIGQEGVDVLSMSMIHSDLYTCSANGQVQRFSASFDCTASWQAHNGIVLSSIITHSNSKGRPYLVTGGNDDYIKLWELTSRDEDSGARDSPIVLPSLDSHTSDTLTYALSKFVSIPSVSCNPSHKEDCRQAAIWLKKCLTQLGAKTSLLPTGEGMNPLVLGTFSGATVKNKQPKPRLLFYGHYDVISAPSDGWDSDPFHMAGRNGYLYGRGVTDNKGPILAVACAVAHLLATRALAVDVVFLIEGEEECGSTGFGDAVRRHKDLVGHIDTILVSNSTWIAEDTPCITYGLRGVVHCSLEISSDLPDMHSGIEGGAVVEPLLDMVHLLATLTDAQQQVRIPGFYDRVRQQTDAEKCLYQRLAIVTGRPAASLSSRWREPSLTVHSIEISGPKNATVIPGSIKSQVSLRIVPDQDLDSIAKSLCLHLETSFKHLKSPNKLKVGVEHTADWWLGELDDFWFKALEGAVQEEWGMEPLRIREGGSIPSVPFLEKEFGCHALHLPMGQSSDQAHLPNERISLDNLRRGKSVVERFLTTVGEKGFLCSA
;
A
#
# COMPACT_ATOMS: atom_id res chain seq x y z
N MET A 1 -0.59 -30.87 -37.80
CA MET A 1 -0.33 -29.43 -38.05
C MET A 1 -0.57 -28.73 -36.74
N LEU A 2 0.53 -28.28 -36.12
CA LEU A 2 0.55 -27.52 -34.87
C LEU A 2 0.27 -26.05 -35.20
N ILE A 3 -0.71 -25.44 -34.53
CA ILE A 3 -0.92 -24.00 -34.47
C ILE A 3 -0.52 -23.58 -33.04
N PRO A 4 0.37 -22.60 -32.86
CA PRO A 4 0.86 -22.23 -31.54
C PRO A 4 -0.19 -21.41 -30.77
N ALA A 5 -0.25 -21.65 -29.46
CA ALA A 5 -1.01 -20.85 -28.51
C ALA A 5 -0.37 -19.46 -28.40
N SER A 6 -1.16 -18.41 -28.61
CA SER A 6 -0.79 -17.03 -28.31
C SER A 6 -1.15 -16.69 -26.87
N ASP A 7 -0.20 -16.05 -26.19
CA ASP A 7 -0.23 -15.60 -24.80
C ASP A 7 -1.54 -14.89 -24.40
N ALA A 8 -2.31 -15.54 -23.54
CA ALA A 8 -3.32 -14.87 -22.73
C ALA A 8 -2.60 -14.27 -21.51
N ALA A 9 -2.30 -12.98 -21.56
CA ALA A 9 -1.91 -12.23 -20.38
C ALA A 9 -3.04 -12.34 -19.34
N ALA A 10 -2.75 -12.94 -18.19
CA ALA A 10 -3.71 -13.16 -17.13
C ALA A 10 -4.16 -11.82 -16.52
N SER A 11 -5.32 -11.32 -17.00
CA SER A 11 -6.11 -10.29 -16.33
C SER A 11 -6.64 -10.84 -15.01
N LEU A 12 -6.28 -10.18 -13.89
CA LEU A 12 -6.76 -10.49 -12.54
C LEU A 12 -7.61 -9.34 -11.97
N SER A 13 -8.51 -8.76 -12.77
CA SER A 13 -9.62 -7.99 -12.21
C SER A 13 -10.62 -8.97 -11.60
N ARG A 14 -10.69 -9.05 -10.26
CA ARG A 14 -11.72 -9.81 -9.55
C ARG A 14 -13.10 -9.28 -9.95
N ASP A 15 -13.92 -10.15 -10.52
CA ASP A 15 -15.34 -9.86 -10.76
C ASP A 15 -16.05 -9.55 -9.44
N LEU A 16 -16.84 -8.47 -9.47
CA LEU A 16 -17.67 -7.96 -8.36
C LEU A 16 -18.82 -8.92 -8.00
N TRP A 17 -18.54 -10.11 -7.49
CA TRP A 17 -19.58 -10.98 -6.92
C TRP A 17 -19.04 -11.89 -5.81
N GLN A 18 -18.54 -11.33 -4.71
CA GLN A 18 -18.56 -11.96 -3.36
C GLN A 18 -17.89 -11.05 -2.30
N SER A 19 -18.66 -10.09 -1.78
CA SER A 19 -18.46 -9.56 -0.43
C SER A 19 -19.79 -9.05 0.11
N ASP A 20 -20.22 -9.53 1.28
CA ASP A 20 -21.48 -9.19 1.95
C ASP A 20 -21.56 -7.74 2.50
N ALA A 21 -20.59 -6.88 2.15
CA ALA A 21 -20.70 -5.43 2.31
C ALA A 21 -21.03 -4.83 0.95
N SER A 22 -22.26 -4.33 0.79
CA SER A 22 -22.65 -3.59 -0.42
C SER A 22 -21.67 -2.42 -0.63
N PRO A 23 -21.02 -2.29 -1.81
CA PRO A 23 -20.11 -1.19 -2.08
C PRO A 23 -20.83 0.14 -1.87
N ALA A 24 -20.31 1.01 -1.01
CA ALA A 24 -20.90 2.32 -0.73
C ALA A 24 -20.80 3.19 -1.99
N ILE A 25 -21.84 3.13 -2.83
CA ILE A 25 -21.99 3.94 -4.04
C ILE A 25 -22.17 5.41 -3.62
N PRO A 26 -21.41 6.36 -4.21
CA PRO A 26 -21.59 7.78 -3.94
C PRO A 26 -23.02 8.26 -4.18
N ARG A 27 -23.53 9.10 -3.28
CA ARG A 27 -24.90 9.62 -3.38
C ARG A 27 -24.94 10.76 -4.40
N LEU A 28 -25.82 10.68 -5.39
CA LEU A 28 -26.10 11.81 -6.29
C LEU A 28 -26.74 12.95 -5.49
N LEU A 29 -26.03 14.07 -5.36
CA LEU A 29 -26.47 15.28 -4.65
C LEU A 29 -27.34 16.16 -5.54
N HIS A 30 -26.86 16.42 -6.77
CA HIS A 30 -27.52 17.34 -7.70
C HIS A 30 -27.14 17.07 -9.15
N SER A 31 -28.00 17.51 -10.07
CA SER A 31 -27.76 17.45 -11.52
C SER A 31 -28.03 18.83 -12.12
N LEU A 32 -27.02 19.42 -12.76
CA LEU A 32 -27.13 20.64 -13.56
C LEU A 32 -27.28 20.23 -15.03
N ARG A 33 -28.08 20.97 -15.78
CA ARG A 33 -28.32 20.69 -17.20
C ARG A 33 -27.69 21.77 -18.05
N GLU A 34 -26.93 21.33 -19.03
CA GLU A 34 -26.32 22.15 -20.06
C GLU A 34 -27.05 22.03 -21.40
N LEU A 35 -26.64 22.85 -22.35
CA LEU A 35 -27.21 22.83 -23.71
C LEU A 35 -26.53 21.80 -24.62
N ARG A 36 -25.31 21.40 -24.29
CA ARG A 36 -24.43 20.52 -25.07
C ARG A 36 -23.53 19.68 -24.17
N SER A 37 -22.90 18.66 -24.76
CA SER A 37 -21.90 17.80 -24.12
C SER A 37 -20.89 18.59 -23.30
N VAL A 38 -20.71 18.17 -22.05
CA VAL A 38 -19.78 18.77 -21.09
C VAL A 38 -18.39 18.18 -21.29
N LEU A 39 -17.50 18.92 -21.96
CA LEU A 39 -16.19 18.44 -22.37
C LEU A 39 -15.13 18.60 -21.27
N SER A 40 -15.23 19.67 -20.48
CA SER A 40 -14.28 19.96 -19.41
C SER A 40 -14.97 20.65 -18.23
N LEU A 41 -14.40 20.48 -17.06
CA LEU A 41 -14.89 21.04 -15.81
C LEU A 41 -13.72 21.64 -15.05
N ALA A 42 -13.97 22.76 -14.38
CA ALA A 42 -13.08 23.31 -13.35
C ALA A 42 -13.93 23.87 -12.21
N ALA A 43 -13.37 23.95 -11.00
CA ALA A 43 -14.09 24.50 -9.88
C ALA A 43 -13.20 25.38 -9.01
N SER A 44 -13.76 26.52 -8.61
CA SER A 44 -13.23 27.34 -7.51
C SER A 44 -13.96 27.00 -6.22
N ASP A 45 -13.65 27.71 -5.14
CA ASP A 45 -14.39 27.61 -3.89
C ASP A 45 -15.88 27.95 -4.05
N LEU A 46 -16.22 28.87 -4.97
CA LEU A 46 -17.57 29.41 -5.13
C LEU A 46 -18.32 28.88 -6.34
N TYR A 47 -17.62 28.56 -7.43
CA TYR A 47 -18.25 28.26 -8.72
C TYR A 47 -17.74 26.97 -9.36
N ILE A 48 -18.63 26.31 -10.10
CA ILE A 48 -18.30 25.27 -11.08
C ILE A 48 -18.35 25.92 -12.47
N PHE A 49 -17.27 25.78 -13.23
CA PHE A 49 -17.14 26.23 -14.60
C PHE A 49 -17.28 25.05 -15.54
N CYS A 50 -18.07 25.21 -16.60
CA CYS A 50 -18.36 24.16 -17.56
C CYS A 50 -17.86 24.53 -18.95
N GLY A 51 -16.88 23.79 -19.46
CA GLY A 51 -16.49 23.81 -20.86
C GLY A 51 -17.35 22.81 -21.62
N SER A 52 -18.02 23.25 -22.68
CA SER A 52 -18.90 22.39 -23.47
C SER A 52 -18.57 22.49 -24.96
N GLN A 53 -19.30 21.74 -25.78
CA GLN A 53 -19.26 21.96 -27.23
C GLN A 53 -19.78 23.35 -27.65
N SER A 54 -20.42 24.08 -26.73
CA SER A 54 -20.79 25.49 -26.91
C SER A 54 -19.59 26.42 -26.74
N GLN A 55 -19.76 27.66 -27.18
CA GLN A 55 -18.73 28.71 -27.15
C GLN A 55 -18.65 29.45 -25.80
N ASP A 56 -19.70 29.35 -25.01
CA ASP A 56 -19.85 30.01 -23.72
C ASP A 56 -19.40 29.06 -22.60
N ILE A 57 -18.89 29.61 -21.50
CA ILE A 57 -18.55 28.87 -20.27
C ILE A 57 -19.55 29.24 -19.17
N PRO A 58 -20.59 28.43 -18.95
CA PRO A 58 -21.52 28.60 -17.84
C PRO A 58 -20.81 28.54 -16.48
N VAL A 59 -21.20 29.45 -15.60
CA VAL A 59 -20.68 29.59 -14.24
C VAL A 59 -21.79 29.27 -13.26
N TRP A 60 -21.71 28.12 -12.60
CA TRP A 60 -22.71 27.64 -11.64
C TRP A 60 -22.29 27.93 -10.22
N ASP A 61 -23.16 28.55 -9.43
CA ASP A 61 -22.91 28.79 -8.01
C ASP A 61 -23.01 27.48 -7.21
N LYS A 62 -21.95 27.11 -6.50
CA LYS A 62 -21.85 25.84 -5.76
C LYS A 62 -22.81 25.76 -4.57
N LYS A 63 -23.26 26.90 -4.05
CA LYS A 63 -24.15 26.95 -2.88
C LYS A 63 -25.62 26.84 -3.29
N THR A 64 -25.99 27.48 -4.40
CA THR A 64 -27.38 27.58 -4.86
C THR A 64 -27.70 26.64 -6.02
N PHE A 65 -26.67 26.09 -6.68
CA PHE A 65 -26.78 25.29 -7.90
C PHE A 65 -27.53 26.00 -9.03
N ARG A 66 -27.42 27.34 -9.07
CA ARG A 66 -28.01 28.18 -10.11
C ARG A 66 -26.93 28.75 -11.01
N LEU A 67 -27.28 28.92 -12.28
CA LEU A 67 -26.46 29.62 -13.24
C LEU A 67 -26.30 31.06 -12.74
N LYS A 68 -25.06 31.45 -12.45
CA LYS A 68 -24.70 32.77 -12.00
C LYS A 68 -24.34 33.68 -13.16
N ASP A 69 -23.52 33.19 -14.07
CA ASP A 69 -23.01 33.95 -15.22
C ASP A 69 -22.64 33.00 -16.37
N SER A 70 -22.28 33.57 -17.51
CA SER A 70 -21.77 32.86 -18.67
C SER A 70 -20.59 33.63 -19.26
N LEU A 71 -19.38 33.05 -19.20
CA LEU A 71 -18.20 33.70 -19.76
C LEU A 71 -18.24 33.57 -21.28
N ARG A 72 -18.34 34.71 -21.97
CA ARG A 72 -18.47 34.79 -23.43
C ARG A 72 -17.18 35.28 -24.05
N GLY A 73 -16.74 34.61 -25.11
CA GLY A 73 -15.62 35.10 -25.90
C GLY A 73 -15.04 34.09 -26.89
N HIS A 74 -15.07 32.80 -26.57
CA HIS A 74 -14.66 31.78 -27.54
C HIS A 74 -15.61 31.73 -28.73
N THR A 75 -15.13 31.16 -29.83
CA THR A 75 -15.88 30.97 -31.08
C THR A 75 -15.93 29.49 -31.53
N GLY A 76 -15.34 28.62 -30.70
CA GLY A 76 -15.30 27.16 -30.84
C GLY A 76 -15.69 26.47 -29.52
N SER A 77 -15.61 25.14 -29.51
CA SER A 77 -15.87 24.35 -28.30
C SER A 77 -14.78 24.56 -27.25
N VAL A 78 -15.15 24.59 -25.98
CA VAL A 78 -14.21 24.75 -24.86
C VAL A 78 -13.73 23.36 -24.43
N LEU A 79 -12.47 23.06 -24.72
CA LEU A 79 -11.93 21.70 -24.67
C LEU A 79 -11.30 21.36 -23.32
N ALA A 80 -10.57 22.29 -22.72
CA ALA A 80 -10.02 22.15 -21.37
C ALA A 80 -10.20 23.42 -20.54
N LEU A 81 -10.34 23.22 -19.24
CA LEU A 81 -10.41 24.26 -18.23
C LEU A 81 -9.40 23.95 -17.12
N GLU A 82 -8.64 24.95 -16.69
CA GLU A 82 -7.70 24.83 -15.58
C GLU A 82 -7.91 26.02 -14.62
N TYR A 83 -8.21 25.74 -13.35
CA TYR A 83 -8.39 26.77 -12.33
C TYR A 83 -7.08 27.00 -11.57
N VAL A 84 -6.68 28.27 -11.46
CA VAL A 84 -5.44 28.71 -10.81
C VAL A 84 -5.79 29.56 -9.61
N ALA A 85 -5.71 28.94 -8.42
CA ALA A 85 -6.21 29.50 -7.18
C ALA A 85 -5.43 30.74 -6.72
N GLU A 86 -4.10 30.74 -6.87
CA GLU A 86 -3.24 31.83 -6.38
C GLU A 86 -3.40 33.14 -7.13
N ARG A 87 -3.87 33.08 -8.39
CA ARG A 87 -4.17 34.27 -9.20
C ARG A 87 -5.67 34.54 -9.33
N GLU A 88 -6.52 33.65 -8.82
CA GLU A 88 -7.97 33.63 -9.07
C GLU A 88 -8.27 33.65 -10.58
N TRP A 89 -7.53 32.84 -11.34
CA TRP A 89 -7.64 32.75 -12.80
C TRP A 89 -8.31 31.46 -13.23
N LEU A 90 -9.03 31.52 -14.34
CA LEU A 90 -9.47 30.35 -15.10
C LEU A 90 -8.84 30.41 -16.47
N PHE A 91 -8.08 29.39 -16.84
CA PHE A 91 -7.65 29.17 -18.22
C PHE A 91 -8.72 28.35 -18.95
N SER A 92 -9.02 28.74 -20.18
CA SER A 92 -9.90 27.96 -21.06
C SER A 92 -9.28 27.82 -22.44
N SER A 93 -9.03 26.59 -22.86
CA SER A 93 -8.57 26.26 -24.20
C SER A 93 -9.74 25.88 -25.10
N SER A 94 -9.63 26.15 -26.40
CA SER A 94 -10.76 26.04 -27.31
C SER A 94 -10.35 25.56 -28.71
N GLY A 95 -11.33 24.98 -29.42
CA GLY A 95 -11.23 24.68 -30.86
C GLY A 95 -11.27 25.92 -31.77
N ASP A 96 -11.22 27.13 -31.20
CA ASP A 96 -10.91 28.35 -31.94
C ASP A 96 -9.41 28.71 -31.95
N SER A 97 -8.56 27.78 -31.50
CA SER A 97 -7.11 27.94 -31.42
C SER A 97 -6.68 29.08 -30.50
N THR A 98 -7.42 29.38 -29.43
CA THR A 98 -7.01 30.36 -28.41
C THR A 98 -7.12 29.79 -27.00
N VAL A 99 -6.26 30.27 -26.10
CA VAL A 99 -6.42 30.12 -24.66
C VAL A 99 -6.88 31.45 -24.09
N ARG A 100 -7.98 31.46 -23.33
CA ARG A 100 -8.48 32.66 -22.65
C ARG A 100 -8.28 32.56 -21.17
N ILE A 101 -7.92 33.69 -20.57
CA ILE A 101 -7.69 33.83 -19.13
C ILE A 101 -8.80 34.70 -18.57
N TRP A 102 -9.52 34.20 -17.57
CA TRP A 102 -10.64 34.88 -16.93
C TRP A 102 -10.34 35.12 -15.45
N SER A 103 -10.85 36.23 -14.92
CA SER A 103 -10.87 36.47 -13.48
C SER A 103 -12.05 35.71 -12.88
N THR A 104 -11.81 34.80 -11.93
CA THR A 104 -12.89 34.07 -11.25
C THR A 104 -13.65 34.92 -10.23
N SER A 105 -13.05 36.05 -9.82
CA SER A 105 -13.64 36.99 -8.85
C SER A 105 -14.58 37.99 -9.51
N THR A 106 -14.20 38.51 -10.68
CA THR A 106 -15.01 39.48 -11.44
C THR A 106 -15.80 38.85 -12.59
N LEU A 107 -15.50 37.60 -12.96
CA LEU A 107 -16.09 36.89 -14.12
C LEU A 107 -15.89 37.62 -15.44
N THR A 108 -14.73 38.29 -15.59
CA THR A 108 -14.37 39.07 -16.79
C THR A 108 -13.10 38.53 -17.45
N PRO A 109 -12.98 38.64 -18.78
CA PRO A 109 -11.75 38.27 -19.49
C PRO A 109 -10.59 39.17 -19.10
N ILE A 110 -9.41 38.56 -18.93
CA ILE A 110 -8.15 39.23 -18.62
C ILE A 110 -7.25 39.23 -19.86
N TYR A 111 -6.93 38.05 -20.39
CA TYR A 111 -6.02 37.90 -21.52
C TYR A 111 -6.59 36.93 -22.57
N VAL A 112 -6.16 37.11 -23.80
CA VAL A 112 -6.30 36.12 -24.87
C VAL A 112 -4.89 35.75 -25.30
N LEU A 113 -4.52 34.48 -25.15
CA LEU A 113 -3.24 33.93 -25.56
C LEU A 113 -3.44 33.12 -26.84
N SER A 114 -2.77 33.56 -27.91
CA SER A 114 -2.70 32.84 -29.18
C SER A 114 -1.47 31.91 -29.18
N PRO A 115 -1.60 30.65 -29.63
CA PRO A 115 -0.47 29.82 -30.02
C PRO A 115 0.41 30.51 -31.06
N TYR A 116 1.65 30.06 -31.23
CA TYR A 116 2.56 30.65 -32.20
C TYR A 116 1.96 30.62 -33.62
N GLU A 117 1.82 31.79 -34.26
CA GLU A 117 0.94 32.02 -35.42
C GLU A 117 1.24 31.13 -36.63
N ASP A 118 2.50 30.72 -36.82
CA ASP A 118 2.93 29.89 -37.95
C ASP A 118 2.66 28.39 -37.74
N THR A 119 2.29 27.95 -36.53
CA THR A 119 2.16 26.52 -36.20
C THR A 119 0.84 25.90 -36.63
N ALA A 120 -0.18 26.71 -36.94
CA ALA A 120 -1.56 26.26 -37.17
C ALA A 120 -1.99 25.22 -36.12
N ALA A 121 -1.85 25.57 -34.84
CA ALA A 121 -2.00 24.68 -33.68
C ALA A 121 -3.28 23.82 -33.67
N GLY A 122 -4.35 24.30 -34.31
CA GLY A 122 -5.64 23.60 -34.40
C GLY A 122 -6.38 23.66 -33.07
N ASP A 123 -7.04 22.55 -32.72
CA ASP A 123 -7.70 22.39 -31.44
C ASP A 123 -6.68 22.30 -30.29
N LEU A 124 -6.96 23.00 -29.19
CA LEU A 124 -6.11 23.02 -27.99
C LEU A 124 -6.70 22.10 -26.92
N PHE A 125 -6.25 20.85 -26.89
CA PHE A 125 -6.91 19.77 -26.12
C PHE A 125 -6.63 19.80 -24.62
N SER A 126 -5.44 20.25 -24.23
CA SER A 126 -5.02 20.21 -22.83
C SER A 126 -4.23 21.45 -22.46
N VAL A 127 -4.36 21.85 -21.19
CA VAL A 127 -3.58 22.93 -20.58
C VAL A 127 -3.16 22.50 -19.18
N SER A 128 -1.98 22.92 -18.73
CA SER A 128 -1.52 22.67 -17.35
C SER A 128 -0.68 23.84 -16.85
N TRP A 129 -0.99 24.33 -15.65
CA TRP A 129 -0.35 25.50 -15.07
C TRP A 129 0.72 25.12 -14.05
N SER A 130 1.88 25.77 -14.11
CA SER A 130 2.94 25.69 -13.11
C SER A 130 2.97 26.92 -12.20
N PRO A 131 2.53 26.79 -10.93
CA PRO A 131 2.63 27.86 -9.94
C PRO A 131 4.07 28.30 -9.62
N SER A 132 5.05 27.40 -9.64
CA SER A 132 6.43 27.79 -9.32
C SER A 132 7.09 28.58 -10.45
N LEU A 133 6.84 28.20 -11.69
CA LEU A 133 7.40 28.87 -12.87
C LEU A 133 6.52 30.03 -13.37
N GLN A 134 5.27 30.10 -12.93
CA GLN A 134 4.26 31.02 -13.45
C GLN A 134 4.04 30.83 -14.97
N THR A 135 4.09 29.57 -15.42
CA THR A 135 4.06 29.19 -16.84
C THR A 135 2.86 28.29 -17.14
N ILE A 136 2.16 28.56 -18.25
CA ILE A 136 1.12 27.69 -18.80
C ILE A 136 1.69 26.83 -19.93
N TYR A 137 1.41 25.53 -19.91
CA TYR A 137 1.72 24.59 -20.99
C TYR A 137 0.44 24.28 -21.76
N VAL A 138 0.54 24.13 -23.08
CA VAL A 138 -0.58 23.92 -24.00
C VAL A 138 -0.25 22.75 -24.93
N GLY A 139 -1.14 21.74 -24.92
CA GLY A 139 -1.08 20.59 -25.82
C GLY A 139 -1.96 20.80 -27.04
N CYS A 140 -1.34 20.76 -28.23
CA CYS A 140 -1.98 21.16 -29.49
C CYS A 140 -2.34 19.96 -30.38
N GLN A 141 -3.34 20.14 -31.25
CA GLN A 141 -3.72 19.16 -32.28
C GLN A 141 -2.62 18.93 -33.32
N ASN A 142 -1.80 19.94 -33.61
CA ASN A 142 -0.68 19.79 -34.53
C ASN A 142 0.53 19.02 -33.92
N THR A 143 0.35 18.34 -32.78
CA THR A 143 1.35 17.57 -32.03
C THR A 143 2.43 18.38 -31.31
N SER A 144 2.34 19.71 -31.32
CA SER A 144 3.28 20.60 -30.62
C SER A 144 2.93 20.76 -29.13
N LEU A 145 3.97 20.89 -28.31
CA LEU A 145 3.90 21.36 -26.94
C LEU A 145 4.35 22.83 -26.92
N GLN A 146 3.49 23.73 -26.46
CA GLN A 146 3.76 25.17 -26.42
C GLN A 146 3.63 25.71 -25.00
N TRP A 147 4.35 26.78 -24.66
CA TRP A 147 4.25 27.39 -23.32
C TRP A 147 4.39 28.91 -23.29
N TYR A 148 3.81 29.53 -22.27
CA TYR A 148 3.92 30.98 -22.05
C TYR A 148 4.21 31.28 -20.57
N ASP A 149 5.24 32.08 -20.34
CA ASP A 149 5.70 32.50 -19.02
C ASP A 149 5.10 33.86 -18.63
N PHE A 150 4.45 33.93 -17.48
CA PHE A 150 3.83 35.13 -16.89
C PHE A 150 4.67 35.77 -15.77
N SER A 151 5.92 35.35 -15.59
CA SER A 151 6.85 35.86 -14.56
C SER A 151 7.52 37.18 -14.95
N SER A 152 7.70 37.44 -16.25
CA SER A 152 8.40 38.62 -16.74
C SER A 152 7.45 39.82 -16.92
N GLU A 153 7.60 40.85 -16.07
CA GLU A 153 6.78 42.08 -16.07
C GLU A 153 6.95 42.99 -17.32
N HIS A 154 7.67 42.55 -18.36
CA HIS A 154 7.84 43.32 -19.60
C HIS A 154 6.90 42.82 -20.69
N HIS A 155 5.61 43.17 -20.60
CA HIS A 155 4.70 43.00 -21.72
C HIS A 155 4.85 44.17 -22.71
N PRO A 156 5.31 43.95 -23.96
CA PRO A 156 5.15 44.96 -24.99
C PRO A 156 3.65 45.07 -25.31
N ILE A 157 3.05 46.18 -24.90
CA ILE A 157 1.71 46.57 -25.34
C ILE A 157 1.81 46.79 -26.86
N SER A 158 1.43 45.80 -27.65
CA SER A 158 1.16 46.03 -29.07
C SER A 158 -0.12 46.86 -29.17
N ALA A 159 0.04 48.17 -29.16
CA ALA A 159 -1.00 49.08 -29.62
C ALA A 159 -1.14 48.87 -31.13
N ALA A 160 -2.08 48.01 -31.54
CA ALA A 160 -2.51 47.96 -32.93
C ALA A 160 -3.12 49.31 -33.30
N SER A 161 -2.30 50.16 -33.91
CA SER A 161 -2.69 51.43 -34.48
C SER A 161 -3.73 51.20 -35.57
N THR A 162 -4.87 51.88 -35.42
CA THR A 162 -5.84 52.16 -36.46
C THR A 162 -5.17 52.60 -37.77
N GLN A 163 -5.27 51.76 -38.81
CA GLN A 163 -5.36 52.23 -40.20
C GLN A 163 -6.43 51.40 -40.92
N PHE A 164 -7.64 51.95 -40.94
CA PHE A 164 -8.64 51.64 -41.96
C PHE A 164 -8.08 52.16 -43.30
N GLY A 165 -7.75 51.23 -44.20
CA GLY A 165 -7.42 51.51 -45.60
C GLY A 165 -8.38 50.75 -46.50
N ASP A 166 -9.02 51.51 -47.38
CA ASP A 166 -10.16 51.24 -48.25
C ASP A 166 -10.28 49.86 -48.95
N ILE A 167 -11.54 49.42 -49.03
CA ILE A 167 -12.07 48.36 -49.90
C ILE A 167 -11.92 48.77 -51.37
N PRO A 168 -11.61 47.83 -52.28
CA PRO A 168 -12.41 47.73 -53.49
C PRO A 168 -13.14 46.38 -53.60
N THR A 169 -14.41 46.53 -53.94
CA THR A 169 -15.39 45.50 -54.28
C THR A 169 -15.01 44.64 -55.48
N SER A 170 -15.59 43.43 -55.49
CA SER A 170 -15.77 42.48 -56.61
C SER A 170 -14.68 41.42 -56.82
N ALA A 171 -14.97 40.20 -56.34
CA ALA A 171 -15.26 39.05 -57.20
C ALA A 171 -15.60 37.84 -56.32
N SER A 172 -16.71 37.19 -56.65
CA SER A 172 -17.14 35.92 -56.10
C SER A 172 -16.05 34.85 -56.21
N GLY A 173 -15.62 34.33 -55.07
CA GLY A 173 -14.68 33.22 -54.99
C GLY A 173 -14.84 32.54 -53.63
N THR A 174 -15.63 31.48 -53.60
CA THR A 174 -15.78 30.54 -52.48
C THR A 174 -14.43 30.12 -51.91
N SER A 175 -14.15 30.46 -50.65
CA SER A 175 -13.22 29.72 -49.81
C SER A 175 -13.72 29.73 -48.36
N THR A 176 -14.65 28.81 -48.09
CA THR A 176 -14.74 28.22 -46.76
C THR A 176 -13.94 26.94 -46.81
N PRO A 177 -13.07 26.70 -45.81
CA PRO A 177 -13.03 25.38 -45.23
C PRO A 177 -13.22 25.53 -43.72
N ARG A 178 -14.47 25.72 -43.31
CA ARG A 178 -14.90 25.29 -41.97
C ARG A 178 -15.58 23.94 -42.17
N LYS A 179 -14.95 22.86 -41.68
CA LYS A 179 -15.56 21.71 -40.96
C LYS A 179 -14.73 20.43 -41.08
N ALA A 180 -14.31 19.90 -39.92
CA ALA A 180 -14.54 18.50 -39.57
C ALA A 180 -14.77 18.40 -38.06
N HIS A 181 -15.98 18.02 -37.66
CA HIS A 181 -16.30 17.58 -36.31
C HIS A 181 -17.55 16.70 -36.42
N LYS A 182 -17.38 15.39 -36.26
CA LYS A 182 -18.44 14.46 -35.83
C LYS A 182 -17.88 13.51 -34.78
N PHE A 183 -17.41 14.14 -33.69
CA PHE A 183 -16.82 13.59 -32.49
C PHE A 183 -15.28 13.39 -32.53
N PHE A 184 -14.65 12.54 -33.36
CA PHE A 184 -13.15 12.42 -33.41
C PHE A 184 -12.65 11.75 -34.73
N ASP A 185 -12.96 12.27 -35.92
CA ASP A 185 -12.70 11.58 -37.20
C ASP A 185 -11.19 11.65 -37.59
N SER A 186 -10.33 10.62 -37.58
CA SER A 186 -10.47 9.29 -38.21
C SER A 186 -9.45 8.28 -37.61
N TYR A 187 -9.88 7.08 -37.21
CA TYR A 187 -8.99 5.96 -36.83
C TYR A 187 -8.54 5.12 -38.04
N PRO A 188 -7.37 4.46 -38.00
CA PRO A 188 -7.06 3.35 -38.93
C PRO A 188 -8.13 2.26 -38.79
N GLN A 189 -8.66 1.78 -39.91
CA GLN A 189 -9.77 0.83 -39.95
C GLN A 189 -9.40 -0.54 -39.36
N TYR A 190 -9.78 -0.82 -38.10
CA TYR A 190 -10.22 -2.15 -37.63
C TYR A 190 -11.17 -2.01 -36.42
N GLU A 191 -12.36 -2.61 -36.57
CA GLU A 191 -13.45 -2.85 -35.59
C GLU A 191 -14.07 -1.67 -34.80
N ARG A 192 -15.41 -1.54 -34.86
CA ARG A 192 -16.20 -0.52 -34.14
C ARG A 192 -16.17 -0.77 -32.63
N LYS A 193 -15.86 0.26 -31.84
CA LYS A 193 -15.77 0.20 -30.36
C LYS A 193 -17.02 0.76 -29.65
N PRO A 194 -17.24 0.46 -28.36
CA PRO A 194 -18.41 0.90 -27.58
C PRO A 194 -18.68 2.41 -27.59
N ALA A 195 -17.66 3.27 -27.67
CA ALA A 195 -17.83 4.73 -27.74
C ALA A 195 -18.73 5.18 -28.91
N ASP A 196 -18.69 4.48 -30.05
CA ASP A 196 -19.54 4.74 -31.21
C ASP A 196 -21.02 4.35 -30.97
N ILE A 197 -21.27 3.37 -30.09
CA ILE A 197 -22.62 2.88 -29.75
C ILE A 197 -23.32 3.85 -28.79
N TYR A 198 -22.56 4.45 -27.87
CA TYR A 198 -23.07 5.38 -26.85
C TYR A 198 -23.00 6.87 -27.26
N ALA A 199 -22.40 7.17 -28.42
CA ALA A 199 -22.41 8.51 -29.02
C ALA A 199 -23.79 8.85 -29.60
N ASN A 200 -24.75 9.17 -28.73
CA ASN A 200 -26.12 9.51 -29.12
C ASN A 200 -26.22 10.97 -29.62
N ASN A 201 -25.65 11.25 -30.80
CA ASN A 201 -25.66 12.56 -31.45
C ASN A 201 -27.00 12.86 -32.13
N ASN A 202 -28.11 12.79 -31.40
CA ASN A 202 -29.40 13.24 -31.91
C ASN A 202 -29.44 14.78 -31.93
N ALA A 203 -29.19 15.37 -33.10
CA ALA A 203 -29.46 16.77 -33.34
C ALA A 203 -30.95 17.01 -33.56
N PRO A 204 -31.58 17.86 -32.72
CA PRO A 204 -32.54 18.81 -33.24
C PRO A 204 -32.04 20.23 -33.01
N SER A 205 -32.03 21.03 -34.08
CA SER A 205 -31.91 22.48 -33.98
C SER A 205 -33.18 23.03 -33.34
N ARG A 206 -33.09 23.53 -32.11
CA ARG A 206 -34.05 24.48 -31.54
C ARG A 206 -33.31 25.42 -30.60
N ASP A 207 -33.03 26.61 -31.12
CA ASP A 207 -32.65 27.80 -30.36
C ASP A 207 -33.72 28.10 -29.32
N ILE A 208 -33.50 27.71 -28.06
CA ILE A 208 -34.22 28.30 -26.92
C ILE A 208 -33.23 28.38 -25.75
N SER A 209 -32.45 29.45 -25.70
CA SER A 209 -31.87 29.93 -24.45
C SER A 209 -32.82 30.99 -23.89
N PRO A 210 -33.40 30.81 -22.68
CA PRO A 210 -34.09 31.89 -22.01
C PRO A 210 -33.04 32.87 -21.49
N HIS A 211 -33.23 34.16 -21.80
CA HIS A 211 -32.34 35.31 -21.55
C HIS A 211 -31.37 35.65 -22.71
N SER A 212 -31.94 35.89 -23.88
CA SER A 212 -31.33 36.67 -24.95
C SER A 212 -31.39 38.18 -24.64
N ASP A 213 -30.55 38.63 -23.71
CA ASP A 213 -30.03 40.01 -23.78
C ASP A 213 -28.58 39.92 -24.21
N ARG A 214 -28.29 40.33 -25.45
CA ARG A 214 -26.93 40.43 -25.98
C ARG A 214 -26.27 41.68 -25.37
N SER A 215 -25.82 41.57 -24.12
CA SER A 215 -24.81 42.47 -23.58
C SER A 215 -23.51 42.33 -24.38
N ALA A 216 -22.79 43.42 -24.58
CA ALA A 216 -21.51 43.43 -25.29
C ALA A 216 -20.51 42.50 -24.60
N VAL A 217 -19.77 41.70 -25.39
CA VAL A 217 -18.68 40.86 -24.87
C VAL A 217 -17.61 41.80 -24.28
N PRO A 218 -17.26 41.69 -22.99
CA PRO A 218 -16.22 42.52 -22.40
C PRO A 218 -14.88 42.31 -23.13
N ALA A 219 -14.19 43.39 -23.46
CA ALA A 219 -12.87 43.30 -24.10
C ALA A 219 -11.81 42.79 -23.11
N PRO A 220 -10.89 41.91 -23.53
CA PRO A 220 -9.75 41.51 -22.70
C PRO A 220 -8.80 42.69 -22.48
N ARG A 221 -7.99 42.63 -21.42
CA ARG A 221 -7.00 43.67 -21.11
C ARG A 221 -5.84 43.67 -22.09
N ALA A 222 -5.41 42.50 -22.56
CA ALA A 222 -4.38 42.37 -23.59
C ALA A 222 -4.51 41.08 -24.41
N TYR A 223 -3.91 41.10 -25.59
CA TYR A 223 -3.70 39.94 -26.45
C TYR A 223 -2.21 39.56 -26.37
N LEU A 224 -1.95 38.29 -26.06
CA LEU A 224 -0.62 37.71 -25.91
C LEU A 224 -0.42 36.67 -27.02
N SER A 225 0.82 36.44 -27.43
CA SER A 225 1.18 35.41 -28.39
C SER A 225 2.34 34.59 -27.85
N ILE A 226 2.29 33.28 -28.03
CA ILE A 226 3.39 32.38 -27.67
C ILE A 226 4.57 32.65 -28.60
N PRO A 227 5.76 32.95 -28.07
CA PRO A 227 6.93 33.21 -28.89
C PRO A 227 7.47 31.93 -29.53
N ALA A 228 8.16 32.04 -30.67
CA ALA A 228 8.62 30.89 -31.45
C ALA A 228 9.60 29.99 -30.67
N GLU A 229 10.41 30.56 -29.78
CA GLU A 229 11.31 29.82 -28.89
C GLU A 229 10.59 28.95 -27.85
N ASN A 230 9.30 29.18 -27.62
CA ASN A 230 8.50 28.43 -26.66
C ASN A 230 7.61 27.35 -27.32
N VAL A 231 8.12 26.75 -28.38
CA VAL A 231 7.43 25.71 -29.16
C VAL A 231 8.35 24.51 -29.33
N ILE A 232 7.88 23.34 -28.94
CA ILE A 232 8.45 22.06 -29.34
C ILE A 232 7.53 21.46 -30.39
N ASP A 233 7.95 21.55 -31.65
CA ASP A 233 7.29 20.87 -32.75
C ASP A 233 7.44 19.35 -32.58
N SER A 234 6.35 18.62 -32.90
CA SER A 234 6.33 17.15 -32.79
C SER A 234 6.81 16.62 -31.43
N ALA A 235 6.38 17.28 -30.34
CA ALA A 235 6.59 16.79 -28.99
C ALA A 235 6.02 15.36 -28.82
N HIS A 236 4.95 15.06 -29.55
CA HIS A 236 4.39 13.73 -29.77
C HIS A 236 4.19 13.44 -31.26
N TYR A 237 3.91 12.18 -31.61
CA TYR A 237 3.46 11.79 -32.95
C TYR A 237 1.92 11.63 -33.05
N GLY A 238 1.21 12.08 -32.02
CA GLY A 238 -0.24 12.14 -31.93
C GLY A 238 -0.69 13.42 -31.22
N TYR A 239 -2.00 13.62 -31.14
CA TYR A 239 -2.56 14.78 -30.44
C TYR A 239 -2.27 14.67 -28.93
N ILE A 240 -1.91 15.78 -28.29
CA ILE A 240 -1.64 15.83 -26.85
C ILE A 240 -2.97 16.03 -26.09
N TYR A 241 -3.62 14.93 -25.74
CA TYR A 241 -4.97 14.94 -25.17
C TYR A 241 -5.01 15.36 -23.71
N CYS A 242 -3.98 15.03 -22.93
CA CYS A 242 -3.97 15.28 -21.50
C CYS A 242 -2.57 15.62 -21.01
N MET A 243 -2.51 16.41 -19.93
CA MET A 243 -1.28 16.81 -19.27
C MET A 243 -1.51 16.89 -17.76
N ALA A 244 -0.46 16.66 -16.99
CA ALA A 244 -0.47 16.81 -15.54
C ALA A 244 0.90 17.30 -15.06
N LEU A 245 0.91 18.17 -14.06
CA LEU A 245 2.13 18.72 -13.47
C LEU A 245 2.54 17.92 -12.23
N LEU A 246 3.85 17.68 -12.08
CA LEU A 246 4.46 17.12 -10.89
C LEU A 246 5.38 18.18 -10.27
N GLN A 247 5.05 18.62 -9.05
CA GLN A 247 5.86 19.55 -8.28
C GLN A 247 6.83 18.76 -7.40
N ASP A 248 8.13 18.85 -7.70
CA ASP A 248 9.15 18.16 -6.92
C ASP A 248 9.47 18.93 -5.62
N SER A 249 9.38 18.25 -4.48
CA SER A 249 9.50 18.90 -3.15
C SER A 249 10.93 18.95 -2.61
N GLU A 250 11.90 18.28 -3.26
CA GLU A 250 13.29 18.22 -2.74
C GLU A 250 14.37 18.71 -3.71
N ALA A 251 14.13 18.71 -5.04
CA ALA A 251 15.14 19.10 -6.04
C ALA A 251 14.88 20.42 -6.78
N GLY A 252 13.73 21.08 -6.56
CA GLY A 252 13.43 22.40 -7.14
C GLY A 252 13.13 22.41 -8.64
N GLY A 253 12.98 21.25 -9.29
CA GLY A 253 12.60 21.12 -10.69
C GLY A 253 11.11 20.89 -10.89
N VAL A 254 10.54 21.41 -11.96
CA VAL A 254 9.13 21.16 -12.35
C VAL A 254 9.11 20.09 -13.42
N ARG A 255 8.34 19.01 -13.23
CA ARG A 255 8.15 17.98 -14.24
C ARG A 255 6.75 18.06 -14.83
N LEU A 256 6.64 17.98 -16.15
CA LEU A 256 5.37 17.90 -16.87
C LEU A 256 5.19 16.48 -17.41
N VAL A 257 4.01 15.92 -17.25
CA VAL A 257 3.61 14.63 -17.81
C VAL A 257 2.61 14.88 -18.92
N THR A 258 2.85 14.34 -20.11
CA THR A 258 1.98 14.49 -21.28
C THR A 258 1.52 13.12 -21.79
N GLY A 259 0.24 13.02 -22.16
CA GLY A 259 -0.37 11.82 -22.72
C GLY A 259 -0.97 12.12 -24.08
N SER A 260 -0.76 11.21 -25.04
CA SER A 260 -1.04 11.49 -26.45
C SER A 260 -1.65 10.29 -27.20
N GLY A 261 -2.18 10.60 -28.38
CA GLY A 261 -2.70 9.62 -29.35
C GLY A 261 -1.65 8.70 -29.98
N ASP A 262 -0.36 8.92 -29.72
CA ASP A 262 0.74 8.02 -30.12
C ASP A 262 0.99 6.88 -29.12
N GLU A 263 0.11 6.70 -28.12
CA GLU A 263 0.20 5.67 -27.08
C GLU A 263 1.34 5.87 -26.05
N PHE A 264 1.98 7.04 -26.08
CA PHE A 264 3.06 7.38 -25.15
C PHE A 264 2.59 8.29 -24.02
N VAL A 265 3.16 8.04 -22.85
CA VAL A 265 3.23 9.02 -21.74
C VAL A 265 4.67 9.53 -21.67
N LYS A 266 4.87 10.83 -21.90
CA LYS A 266 6.19 11.46 -21.86
C LYS A 266 6.34 12.33 -20.62
N ILE A 267 7.55 12.33 -20.07
CA ILE A 267 7.95 13.13 -18.91
C ILE A 267 8.93 14.19 -19.40
N TRP A 268 8.66 15.45 -19.07
CA TRP A 268 9.47 16.60 -19.45
C TRP A 268 10.03 17.27 -18.20
N ASP A 269 11.31 17.60 -18.20
CA ASP A 269 11.88 18.56 -17.25
C ASP A 269 11.60 19.97 -17.76
N CYS A 270 10.91 20.76 -16.95
CA CYS A 270 10.51 22.13 -17.26
C CYS A 270 11.27 23.17 -16.43
N SER A 271 12.37 22.80 -15.78
CA SER A 271 13.20 23.73 -14.99
C SER A 271 13.78 24.86 -15.83
N GLU A 272 14.01 24.61 -17.12
CA GLU A 272 14.34 25.61 -18.14
C GLU A 272 13.38 25.46 -19.34
N THR A 273 13.90 25.41 -20.57
CA THR A 273 13.14 24.95 -21.74
C THR A 273 12.74 23.48 -21.56
N PRO A 274 11.48 23.08 -21.80
CA PRO A 274 11.05 21.70 -21.63
C PRO A 274 11.92 20.70 -22.40
N THR A 275 12.50 19.73 -21.70
CA THR A 275 13.30 18.65 -22.31
C THR A 275 12.74 17.29 -21.93
N GLU A 276 12.60 16.38 -22.90
CA GLU A 276 12.11 15.01 -22.66
C GLU A 276 13.11 14.25 -21.78
N LEU A 277 12.64 13.78 -20.63
CA LEU A 277 13.39 12.93 -19.70
C LEU A 277 13.19 11.44 -20.00
N TYR A 278 11.94 11.05 -20.23
CA TYR A 278 11.56 9.65 -20.41
C TYR A 278 10.23 9.51 -21.14
N ALA A 279 10.04 8.39 -21.84
CA ALA A 279 8.82 8.04 -22.55
C ALA A 279 8.39 6.61 -22.22
N PHE A 280 7.16 6.45 -21.70
CA PHE A 280 6.53 5.17 -21.46
C PHE A 280 5.64 4.78 -22.63
N GLU A 281 5.89 3.62 -23.21
CA GLU A 281 5.00 3.01 -24.20
C GLU A 281 3.91 2.19 -23.49
N CYS A 282 2.65 2.60 -23.65
CA CYS A 282 1.53 1.98 -22.92
C CYS A 282 0.92 0.77 -23.64
N ASN A 283 1.10 0.67 -24.96
CA ASN A 283 0.60 -0.42 -25.83
C ASN A 283 -0.91 -0.70 -25.66
N SER A 284 -1.70 0.37 -25.49
CA SER A 284 -3.12 0.30 -25.11
C SER A 284 -3.97 1.34 -25.85
N GLY A 285 -3.48 1.85 -26.99
CA GLY A 285 -4.09 2.94 -27.73
C GLY A 285 -3.84 4.31 -27.11
N ALA A 286 -4.58 5.31 -27.59
CA ALA A 286 -4.41 6.71 -27.17
C ALA A 286 -4.55 6.90 -25.65
N ILE A 287 -3.74 7.82 -25.09
CA ILE A 287 -3.84 8.22 -23.68
C ILE A 287 -4.76 9.44 -23.59
N TYR A 288 -5.94 9.27 -22.97
CA TYR A 288 -6.95 10.35 -22.89
C TYR A 288 -6.96 11.10 -21.58
N SER A 289 -6.53 10.46 -20.50
CA SER A 289 -6.55 11.06 -19.18
C SER A 289 -5.31 10.71 -18.38
N LEU A 290 -4.84 11.68 -17.59
CA LEU A 290 -3.71 11.53 -16.70
C LEU A 290 -4.08 12.04 -15.32
N VAL A 291 -3.67 11.30 -14.30
CA VAL A 291 -3.66 11.75 -12.91
C VAL A 291 -2.29 11.43 -12.33
N VAL A 292 -1.71 12.39 -11.62
CA VAL A 292 -0.41 12.22 -10.97
C VAL A 292 -0.60 12.36 -9.48
N LYS A 293 0.00 11.44 -8.73
CA LYS A 293 0.10 11.52 -7.27
C LYS A 293 1.49 11.10 -6.86
N ASP A 294 2.21 12.01 -6.20
CA ASP A 294 3.62 11.83 -5.85
C ASP A 294 4.41 11.41 -7.10
N GLU A 295 5.23 10.36 -7.03
CA GLU A 295 5.99 9.81 -8.15
C GLU A 295 5.23 8.75 -8.98
N THR A 296 3.90 8.66 -8.83
CA THR A 296 3.07 7.69 -9.56
C THR A 296 2.16 8.38 -10.57
N VAL A 297 2.21 7.92 -11.82
CA VAL A 297 1.33 8.38 -12.90
C VAL A 297 0.29 7.32 -13.21
N TYR A 298 -0.96 7.75 -13.32
CA TYR A 298 -2.09 6.94 -13.76
C TYR A 298 -2.49 7.43 -15.14
N ALA A 299 -2.37 6.58 -16.15
CA ALA A 299 -2.69 6.91 -17.54
C ALA A 299 -3.90 6.10 -18.01
N GLY A 300 -5.02 6.79 -18.29
CA GLY A 300 -6.25 6.19 -18.80
C GLY A 300 -6.19 6.05 -20.31
N CYS A 301 -6.33 4.81 -20.79
CA CYS A 301 -6.12 4.44 -22.17
C CYS A 301 -7.43 4.22 -22.93
N GLN A 302 -7.34 4.24 -24.25
CA GLN A 302 -8.45 3.98 -25.18
C GLN A 302 -9.01 2.55 -25.08
N ASP A 303 -8.24 1.56 -24.65
CA ASP A 303 -8.71 0.18 -24.51
C ASP A 303 -9.45 -0.11 -23.18
N GLY A 304 -9.63 0.90 -22.33
CA GLY A 304 -10.26 0.76 -21.02
C GLY A 304 -9.31 0.35 -19.90
N SER A 305 -8.01 0.26 -20.20
CA SER A 305 -6.98 0.06 -19.19
C SER A 305 -6.52 1.39 -18.58
N VAL A 306 -6.03 1.30 -17.33
CA VAL A 306 -5.28 2.37 -16.68
C VAL A 306 -3.89 1.85 -16.37
N LYS A 307 -2.87 2.46 -16.97
CA LYS A 307 -1.46 2.14 -16.70
C LYS A 307 -1.00 2.91 -15.47
N VAL A 308 -0.43 2.18 -14.52
CA VAL A 308 0.16 2.74 -13.30
C VAL A 308 1.67 2.72 -13.49
N LEU A 309 2.27 3.90 -13.62
CA LEU A 309 3.68 4.09 -13.94
C LEU A 309 4.38 4.66 -12.71
N ASP A 310 5.54 4.12 -12.37
CA ASP A 310 6.40 4.64 -11.31
C ASP A 310 7.54 5.44 -11.96
N LEU A 311 7.59 6.74 -11.64
CA LEU A 311 8.59 7.67 -12.15
C LEU A 311 9.95 7.51 -11.46
N GLU A 312 10.00 6.94 -10.25
CA GLU A 312 11.26 6.70 -9.54
C GLU A 312 12.03 5.57 -10.22
N THR A 313 11.34 4.50 -10.61
CA THR A 313 11.93 3.32 -11.25
C THR A 313 11.85 3.34 -12.77
N ASN A 314 11.07 4.25 -13.36
CA ASN A 314 10.74 4.29 -14.79
C ASN A 314 10.12 2.97 -15.31
N THR A 315 9.27 2.33 -14.50
CA THR A 315 8.62 1.07 -14.85
C THR A 315 7.10 1.14 -14.81
N LEU A 316 6.44 0.37 -15.68
CA LEU A 316 5.02 0.04 -15.55
C LEU A 316 4.83 -0.87 -14.32
N VAL A 317 4.17 -0.36 -13.28
CA VAL A 317 3.89 -1.09 -12.04
C VAL A 317 2.75 -2.07 -12.23
N ARG A 318 1.65 -1.59 -12.81
CA ARG A 318 0.40 -2.37 -12.95
C ARG A 318 -0.44 -1.81 -14.10
N THR A 319 -1.25 -2.69 -14.69
CA THR A 319 -2.36 -2.31 -15.57
C THR A 319 -3.67 -2.64 -14.84
N ILE A 320 -4.49 -1.63 -14.57
CA ILE A 320 -5.85 -1.80 -14.05
C ILE A 320 -6.77 -1.92 -15.26
N ILE A 321 -7.66 -2.90 -15.28
CA ILE A 321 -8.67 -3.02 -16.34
C ILE A 321 -9.99 -2.61 -15.71
N GLY A 322 -10.48 -1.43 -16.08
CA GLY A 322 -11.78 -0.95 -15.59
C GLY A 322 -12.91 -1.67 -16.30
N GLN A 323 -12.91 -1.56 -17.63
CA GLN A 323 -13.76 -2.35 -18.49
C GLN A 323 -13.11 -2.53 -19.86
N GLU A 324 -12.94 -3.78 -20.27
CA GLU A 324 -12.22 -4.14 -21.48
C GLU A 324 -12.89 -3.54 -22.74
N GLY A 325 -12.10 -2.82 -23.54
CA GLY A 325 -12.53 -2.18 -24.77
C GLY A 325 -13.37 -0.91 -24.59
N VAL A 326 -13.47 -0.34 -23.38
CA VAL A 326 -14.23 0.89 -23.12
C VAL A 326 -13.30 2.01 -22.64
N ASP A 327 -13.09 3.01 -23.49
CA ASP A 327 -12.15 4.12 -23.27
C ASP A 327 -12.30 4.78 -21.88
N VAL A 328 -11.16 5.04 -21.22
CA VAL A 328 -11.08 5.84 -19.97
C VAL A 328 -10.80 7.30 -20.32
N LEU A 329 -11.85 8.12 -20.36
CA LEU A 329 -11.79 9.48 -20.91
C LEU A 329 -11.46 10.55 -19.88
N SER A 330 -11.76 10.29 -18.61
CA SER A 330 -11.41 11.19 -17.52
C SER A 330 -11.10 10.40 -16.27
N MET A 331 -10.21 10.93 -15.45
CA MET A 331 -9.88 10.37 -14.16
C MET A 331 -9.76 11.48 -13.13
N SER A 332 -10.08 11.14 -11.90
CA SER A 332 -9.98 12.01 -10.75
C SER A 332 -9.48 11.19 -9.57
N MET A 333 -8.66 11.79 -8.70
CA MET A 333 -8.18 11.11 -7.50
C MET A 333 -8.46 11.95 -6.28
N ILE A 334 -8.88 11.28 -5.20
CA ILE A 334 -8.98 11.88 -3.88
C ILE A 334 -8.39 10.93 -2.86
N HIS A 335 -7.50 11.45 -2.00
CA HIS A 335 -6.63 10.62 -1.17
C HIS A 335 -5.89 9.58 -2.01
N SER A 336 -6.19 8.29 -1.84
CA SER A 336 -5.62 7.19 -2.63
C SER A 336 -6.66 6.45 -3.47
N ASP A 337 -7.90 6.96 -3.53
CA ASP A 337 -8.96 6.37 -4.33
C ASP A 337 -8.97 7.02 -5.73
N LEU A 338 -8.81 6.19 -6.76
CA LEU A 338 -8.88 6.57 -8.16
C LEU A 338 -10.30 6.41 -8.70
N TYR A 339 -10.82 7.44 -9.34
CA TYR A 339 -12.13 7.43 -10.00
C TYR A 339 -11.91 7.45 -11.50
N THR A 340 -12.35 6.42 -12.21
CA THR A 340 -12.27 6.34 -13.67
C THR A 340 -13.63 6.64 -14.26
N CYS A 341 -13.65 7.44 -15.33
CA CYS A 341 -14.84 7.81 -16.08
C CYS A 341 -14.77 7.22 -17.48
N SER A 342 -15.68 6.29 -17.76
CA SER A 342 -15.62 5.45 -18.96
C SER A 342 -16.62 5.88 -20.04
N ALA A 343 -16.32 5.51 -21.29
CA ALA A 343 -17.13 5.86 -22.46
C ALA A 343 -18.56 5.29 -22.47
N ASN A 344 -18.86 4.30 -21.63
CA ASN A 344 -20.20 3.73 -21.49
C ASN A 344 -21.06 4.39 -20.41
N GLY A 345 -20.58 5.48 -19.79
CA GLY A 345 -21.31 6.20 -18.76
C GLY A 345 -21.09 5.70 -17.34
N GLN A 346 -20.25 4.68 -17.15
CA GLN A 346 -19.88 4.20 -15.82
C GLN A 346 -18.78 5.04 -15.19
N VAL A 347 -18.86 5.14 -13.87
CA VAL A 347 -17.76 5.59 -13.02
C VAL A 347 -17.41 4.44 -12.09
N GLN A 348 -16.12 4.13 -12.01
CA GLN A 348 -15.59 3.12 -11.11
C GLN A 348 -14.62 3.77 -10.11
N ARG A 349 -14.65 3.31 -8.87
CA ARG A 349 -13.73 3.71 -7.82
C ARG A 349 -12.78 2.57 -7.49
N PHE A 350 -11.50 2.78 -7.70
CA PHE A 350 -10.43 1.87 -7.33
C PHE A 350 -9.75 2.34 -6.05
N SER A 351 -9.55 1.42 -5.10
CA SER A 351 -8.76 1.69 -3.90
C SER A 351 -7.28 1.87 -4.21
N ALA A 352 -6.49 2.24 -3.20
CA ALA A 352 -5.03 2.21 -3.24
C ALA A 352 -4.45 0.83 -3.64
N SER A 353 -5.14 -0.26 -3.31
CA SER A 353 -4.80 -1.65 -3.68
C SER A 353 -5.27 -2.04 -5.10
N PHE A 354 -5.86 -1.08 -5.84
CA PHE A 354 -6.41 -1.25 -7.18
C PHE A 354 -7.64 -2.16 -7.27
N ASP A 355 -8.34 -2.39 -6.16
CA ASP A 355 -9.59 -3.12 -6.13
C ASP A 355 -10.74 -2.20 -6.54
N CYS A 356 -11.62 -2.66 -7.42
CA CYS A 356 -12.84 -1.93 -7.76
C CYS A 356 -13.80 -1.96 -6.56
N THR A 357 -13.82 -0.88 -5.78
CA THR A 357 -14.59 -0.73 -4.54
C THR A 357 -16.00 -0.18 -4.77
N ALA A 358 -16.27 0.41 -5.93
CA ALA A 358 -17.60 0.83 -6.34
C ALA A 358 -17.64 0.94 -7.87
N SER A 359 -18.77 0.58 -8.46
CA SER A 359 -19.07 0.86 -9.87
C SER A 359 -20.54 1.29 -9.95
N TRP A 360 -20.81 2.40 -10.64
CA TRP A 360 -22.17 2.88 -10.85
C TRP A 360 -22.33 3.58 -12.18
N GLN A 361 -23.57 3.58 -12.69
CA GLN A 361 -23.93 4.33 -13.89
C GLN A 361 -24.07 5.82 -13.53
N ALA A 362 -23.08 6.62 -13.92
CA ALA A 362 -23.10 8.05 -13.66
C ALA A 362 -23.93 8.79 -14.70
N HIS A 363 -23.75 8.51 -16.00
CA HIS A 363 -24.44 9.19 -17.10
C HIS A 363 -25.15 8.20 -18.02
N ASN A 364 -26.15 8.65 -18.78
CA ASN A 364 -26.85 7.78 -19.76
C ASN A 364 -26.07 7.63 -21.08
N GLY A 365 -24.96 8.35 -21.23
CA GLY A 365 -24.00 8.24 -22.31
C GLY A 365 -22.59 8.42 -21.76
N ILE A 366 -21.65 8.88 -22.60
CA ILE A 366 -20.22 9.01 -22.31
C ILE A 366 -19.99 9.97 -21.13
N VAL A 367 -19.15 9.57 -20.16
CA VAL A 367 -18.60 10.49 -19.15
C VAL A 367 -17.30 11.10 -19.71
N LEU A 368 -17.30 12.41 -19.94
CA LEU A 368 -16.22 13.10 -20.68
C LEU A 368 -15.25 13.83 -19.76
N SER A 369 -15.73 14.30 -18.60
CA SER A 369 -14.93 15.07 -17.67
C SER A 369 -15.29 14.74 -16.23
N SER A 370 -14.30 14.85 -15.36
CA SER A 370 -14.46 14.68 -13.93
C SER A 370 -13.48 15.58 -13.19
N ILE A 371 -13.93 16.14 -12.06
CA ILE A 371 -13.10 16.87 -11.11
C ILE A 371 -13.53 16.57 -9.68
N ILE A 372 -12.59 16.72 -8.75
CA ILE A 372 -12.87 16.73 -7.31
C ILE A 372 -12.96 18.18 -6.83
N THR A 373 -13.97 18.49 -6.01
CA THR A 373 -14.09 19.82 -5.41
C THR A 373 -14.73 19.78 -4.01
N HIS A 374 -14.51 20.81 -3.19
CA HIS A 374 -14.98 20.85 -1.80
C HIS A 374 -16.11 21.87 -1.58
N SER A 375 -17.00 21.57 -0.62
CA SER A 375 -18.08 22.47 -0.18
C SER A 375 -17.58 23.47 0.87
N ASN A 376 -16.94 24.57 0.44
CA ASN A 376 -16.21 25.49 1.32
C ASN A 376 -15.11 24.79 2.16
N SER A 377 -14.25 25.58 2.82
CA SER A 377 -13.00 25.16 3.48
C SER A 377 -13.08 24.07 4.58
N LYS A 378 -14.28 23.53 4.88
CA LYS A 378 -14.51 22.42 5.82
C LYS A 378 -15.56 21.38 5.36
N GLY A 379 -16.05 21.46 4.12
CA GLY A 379 -17.13 20.57 3.67
C GLY A 379 -16.64 19.29 2.98
N ARG A 380 -17.54 18.30 2.94
CA ARG A 380 -17.32 17.02 2.26
C ARG A 380 -16.93 17.23 0.78
N PRO A 381 -16.01 16.41 0.25
CA PRO A 381 -15.65 16.46 -1.16
C PRO A 381 -16.79 15.94 -2.04
N TYR A 382 -16.89 16.51 -3.23
CA TYR A 382 -17.76 16.07 -4.30
C TYR A 382 -16.93 15.63 -5.50
N LEU A 383 -17.31 14.51 -6.10
CA LEU A 383 -16.96 14.21 -7.48
C LEU A 383 -17.98 14.91 -8.37
N VAL A 384 -17.51 15.73 -9.31
CA VAL A 384 -18.36 16.36 -10.32
C VAL A 384 -18.05 15.72 -11.65
N THR A 385 -19.05 15.15 -12.32
CA THR A 385 -18.91 14.48 -13.61
C THR A 385 -19.70 15.20 -14.69
N GLY A 386 -19.12 15.35 -15.88
CA GLY A 386 -19.74 15.92 -17.06
C GLY A 386 -19.92 14.86 -18.14
N GLY A 387 -21.11 14.80 -18.74
CA GLY A 387 -21.44 13.81 -19.76
C GLY A 387 -21.82 14.40 -21.12
N ASN A 388 -21.87 13.53 -22.13
CA ASN A 388 -22.49 13.84 -23.43
C ASN A 388 -24.03 13.80 -23.40
N ASP A 389 -24.63 13.47 -22.24
CA ASP A 389 -26.06 13.53 -22.00
C ASP A 389 -26.54 14.93 -21.58
N ASP A 390 -25.68 15.94 -21.75
CA ASP A 390 -25.88 17.34 -21.39
C ASP A 390 -26.06 17.60 -19.88
N TYR A 391 -25.61 16.67 -19.02
CA TYR A 391 -25.67 16.87 -17.57
C TYR A 391 -24.29 17.03 -16.94
N ILE A 392 -24.25 17.83 -15.88
CA ILE A 392 -23.21 17.84 -14.86
C ILE A 392 -23.83 17.21 -13.60
N LYS A 393 -23.23 16.17 -13.06
CA LYS A 393 -23.73 15.46 -11.88
C LYS A 393 -22.75 15.59 -10.73
N LEU A 394 -23.27 15.89 -9.55
CA LEU A 394 -22.49 16.06 -8.32
C LEU A 394 -22.74 14.86 -7.42
N TRP A 395 -21.68 14.14 -7.10
CA TRP A 395 -21.71 12.95 -6.27
C TRP A 395 -21.04 13.25 -4.94
N GLU A 396 -21.80 13.10 -3.85
CA GLU A 396 -21.28 13.22 -2.50
C GLU A 396 -20.38 12.03 -2.20
N LEU A 397 -19.09 12.31 -1.97
CA LEU A 397 -18.12 11.31 -1.59
C LEU A 397 -18.15 11.18 -0.06
N THR A 398 -18.49 10.00 0.43
CA THR A 398 -18.31 9.69 1.85
C THR A 398 -16.83 9.49 2.09
N SER A 399 -16.22 10.42 2.82
CA SER A 399 -14.90 10.20 3.40
C SER A 399 -14.97 8.96 4.29
N ARG A 400 -14.04 8.02 4.11
CA ARG A 400 -13.80 6.97 5.12
C ARG A 400 -13.54 7.59 6.51
N ASP A 401 -13.11 8.85 6.54
CA ASP A 401 -12.81 9.64 7.74
C ASP A 401 -14.02 10.16 8.53
N GLU A 402 -15.27 9.97 8.08
CA GLU A 402 -16.42 10.40 8.88
C GLU A 402 -16.97 9.34 9.86
N ASP A 403 -16.31 8.18 9.95
CA ASP A 403 -16.30 7.36 11.18
C ASP A 403 -14.98 7.47 11.97
N SER A 404 -14.03 8.32 11.54
CA SER A 404 -12.75 8.53 12.25
C SER A 404 -12.15 9.90 11.94
N GLY A 405 -12.73 10.96 12.52
CA GLY A 405 -12.18 12.30 12.37
C GLY A 405 -10.81 12.42 13.03
N ALA A 406 -9.75 12.69 12.25
CA ALA A 406 -8.94 13.92 12.33
C ALA A 406 -7.56 13.84 11.62
N ARG A 407 -7.42 14.72 10.62
CA ARG A 407 -6.22 15.50 10.21
C ARG A 407 -5.11 14.80 9.41
N ASP A 408 -5.23 14.87 8.09
CA ASP A 408 -4.08 15.10 7.20
C ASP A 408 -3.94 16.62 6.97
N SER A 409 -2.78 17.15 7.29
CA SER A 409 -2.29 18.47 6.87
C SER A 409 -0.85 18.26 6.36
N PRO A 410 -0.38 18.99 5.34
CA PRO A 410 0.96 18.80 4.79
C PRO A 410 2.00 19.18 5.86
N ILE A 411 2.87 18.23 6.21
CA ILE A 411 3.93 18.42 7.21
C ILE A 411 5.12 19.10 6.53
N VAL A 412 5.25 20.40 6.74
CA VAL A 412 6.56 21.05 6.80
C VAL A 412 7.19 20.61 8.12
N LEU A 413 8.33 19.93 8.08
CA LEU A 413 9.10 19.54 9.27
C LEU A 413 9.56 20.80 10.02
N PRO A 414 9.05 21.10 11.23
CA PRO A 414 9.64 22.13 12.07
C PRO A 414 10.92 21.58 12.71
N SER A 415 11.89 22.48 12.91
CA SER A 415 13.21 22.23 13.48
C SER A 415 13.23 21.21 14.63
N LEU A 416 14.17 20.26 14.53
CA LEU A 416 14.57 19.33 15.57
C LEU A 416 14.74 20.07 16.90
N ASP A 417 13.97 19.68 17.91
CA ASP A 417 14.37 19.71 19.34
C ASP A 417 13.26 19.19 20.31
N SER A 418 12.05 18.78 19.85
CA SER A 418 11.04 18.16 20.75
C SER A 418 10.12 17.04 20.18
N HIS A 419 10.28 16.59 18.93
CA HIS A 419 9.25 15.83 18.18
C HIS A 419 9.42 14.31 18.01
N THR A 420 10.44 13.66 18.59
CA THR A 420 10.74 12.24 18.27
C THR A 420 9.66 11.23 18.66
N SER A 421 8.77 11.55 19.62
CA SER A 421 7.69 10.64 19.99
C SER A 421 6.56 10.60 18.96
N ASP A 422 6.33 11.70 18.23
CA ASP A 422 5.20 11.77 17.30
C ASP A 422 5.50 10.98 16.03
N THR A 423 6.78 10.94 15.61
CA THR A 423 7.23 10.18 14.43
C THR A 423 7.02 8.66 14.59
N LEU A 424 7.38 8.09 15.74
CA LEU A 424 7.24 6.65 16.00
C LEU A 424 5.77 6.22 15.95
N THR A 425 4.90 6.95 16.65
CA THR A 425 3.47 6.66 16.69
C THR A 425 2.82 6.87 15.32
N TYR A 426 3.19 7.93 14.60
CA TYR A 426 2.69 8.16 13.24
C TYR A 426 3.12 7.06 12.27
N ALA A 427 4.40 6.70 12.25
CA ALA A 427 4.91 5.62 11.41
C ALA A 427 4.23 4.29 11.73
N LEU A 428 4.03 3.99 13.02
CA LEU A 428 3.32 2.78 13.45
C LEU A 428 1.87 2.78 12.99
N SER A 429 1.17 3.92 13.08
CA SER A 429 -0.19 4.05 12.55
C SER A 429 -0.28 3.68 11.07
N LYS A 430 0.67 4.17 10.25
CA LYS A 430 0.70 3.87 8.82
C LYS A 430 1.09 2.40 8.58
N PHE A 431 2.03 1.85 9.35
CA PHE A 431 2.44 0.47 9.18
C PHE A 431 1.33 -0.54 9.54
N VAL A 432 0.58 -0.26 10.62
CA VAL A 432 -0.60 -1.04 11.05
C VAL A 432 -1.73 -0.96 10.03
N SER A 433 -1.87 0.17 9.32
CA SER A 433 -2.91 0.32 8.28
C SER A 433 -2.75 -0.58 7.07
N ILE A 434 -1.61 -1.24 6.92
CA ILE A 434 -1.37 -2.23 5.86
C ILE A 434 -1.70 -3.63 6.41
N PRO A 435 -2.77 -4.31 5.93
CA PRO A 435 -3.19 -5.61 6.44
C PRO A 435 -2.33 -6.74 5.86
N SER A 436 -1.06 -6.80 6.26
CA SER A 436 -0.06 -7.77 5.81
C SER A 436 -0.29 -9.19 6.37
N VAL A 437 -1.41 -9.81 6.01
CA VAL A 437 -1.80 -11.16 6.49
C VAL A 437 -1.21 -12.27 5.60
N SER A 438 -0.06 -12.83 5.99
CA SER A 438 0.69 -13.82 5.18
C SER A 438 -0.07 -15.11 4.91
N CYS A 439 -0.78 -15.64 5.92
CA CYS A 439 -1.58 -16.87 5.81
C CYS A 439 -2.78 -16.80 4.84
N ASN A 440 -3.11 -15.60 4.33
CA ASN A 440 -4.24 -15.42 3.42
C ASN A 440 -3.76 -14.92 2.03
N PRO A 441 -3.91 -15.73 0.97
CA PRO A 441 -3.51 -15.35 -0.39
C PRO A 441 -4.13 -14.05 -0.90
N SER A 442 -5.29 -13.61 -0.38
CA SER A 442 -5.88 -12.32 -0.79
C SER A 442 -5.08 -11.10 -0.32
N HIS A 443 -4.25 -11.24 0.71
CA HIS A 443 -3.43 -10.18 1.29
C HIS A 443 -1.96 -10.23 0.82
N LYS A 444 -1.67 -11.01 -0.22
CA LYS A 444 -0.32 -11.12 -0.79
C LYS A 444 0.23 -9.77 -1.26
N GLU A 445 -0.62 -8.93 -1.84
CA GLU A 445 -0.23 -7.57 -2.24
C GLU A 445 0.01 -6.70 -1.00
N ASP A 446 -0.85 -6.78 0.02
CA ASP A 446 -0.66 -6.02 1.27
C ASP A 446 0.65 -6.38 1.96
N CYS A 447 1.02 -7.66 1.98
CA CYS A 447 2.32 -8.10 2.49
C CYS A 447 3.48 -7.50 1.69
N ARG A 448 3.36 -7.46 0.36
CA ARG A 448 4.36 -6.83 -0.51
C ARG A 448 4.45 -5.32 -0.29
N GLN A 449 3.30 -4.64 -0.13
CA GLN A 449 3.23 -3.21 0.19
C GLN A 449 3.81 -2.91 1.57
N ALA A 450 3.60 -3.77 2.57
CA ALA A 450 4.22 -3.66 3.88
C ALA A 450 5.75 -3.76 3.80
N ALA A 451 6.28 -4.69 2.99
CA ALA A 451 7.71 -4.80 2.76
C ALA A 451 8.30 -3.56 2.07
N ILE A 452 7.61 -3.04 1.04
CA ILE A 452 8.02 -1.82 0.30
C ILE A 452 7.96 -0.60 1.22
N TRP A 453 6.88 -0.45 1.98
CA TRP A 453 6.71 0.63 2.94
C TRP A 453 7.80 0.59 4.01
N LEU A 454 8.08 -0.58 4.59
CA LEU A 454 9.13 -0.73 5.59
C LEU A 454 10.51 -0.43 5.01
N LYS A 455 10.81 -0.88 3.78
CA LYS A 455 12.01 -0.51 3.04
C LYS A 455 12.13 1.02 2.90
N LYS A 456 11.07 1.70 2.45
CA LYS A 456 11.05 3.16 2.29
C LYS A 456 11.25 3.86 3.64
N CYS A 457 10.54 3.42 4.69
CA CYS A 457 10.66 3.94 6.05
C CYS A 457 12.10 3.81 6.59
N LEU A 458 12.71 2.63 6.51
CA LEU A 458 14.10 2.41 6.94
C LEU A 458 15.08 3.27 6.13
N THR A 459 14.82 3.49 4.84
CA THR A 459 15.65 4.36 3.99
C THR A 459 15.59 5.82 4.44
N GLN A 460 14.38 6.33 4.68
CA GLN A 460 14.16 7.69 5.21
C GLN A 460 14.78 7.90 6.59
N LEU A 461 14.85 6.84 7.39
CA LEU A 461 15.52 6.85 8.69
C LEU A 461 17.07 6.80 8.58
N GLY A 462 17.63 6.59 7.39
CA GLY A 462 19.07 6.63 7.13
C GLY A 462 19.74 5.27 6.87
N ALA A 463 18.98 4.20 6.67
CA ALA A 463 19.53 2.90 6.30
C ALA A 463 19.75 2.76 4.79
N LYS A 464 20.77 1.97 4.40
CA LYS A 464 20.85 1.39 3.06
C LYS A 464 19.96 0.15 3.00
N THR A 465 18.96 0.14 2.12
CA THR A 465 17.93 -0.92 2.11
C THR A 465 17.84 -1.69 0.79
N SER A 466 17.35 -2.93 0.87
CA SER A 466 17.04 -3.79 -0.28
C SER A 466 15.96 -4.81 0.08
N LEU A 467 15.20 -5.26 -0.91
CA LEU A 467 14.29 -6.40 -0.76
C LEU A 467 14.99 -7.67 -1.28
N LEU A 468 14.99 -8.74 -0.49
CA LEU A 468 15.59 -10.01 -0.85
C LEU A 468 14.49 -11.03 -1.20
N PRO A 469 14.51 -11.66 -2.37
CA PRO A 469 13.50 -12.64 -2.75
C PRO A 469 13.66 -13.95 -1.96
N THR A 470 12.54 -14.45 -1.44
CA THR A 470 12.44 -15.70 -0.66
C THR A 470 12.05 -16.90 -1.52
N GLY A 471 11.30 -16.68 -2.59
CA GLY A 471 10.89 -17.71 -3.55
C GLY A 471 9.72 -17.21 -4.40
N GLU A 472 9.27 -18.02 -5.36
CA GLU A 472 8.04 -17.71 -6.08
C GLU A 472 6.84 -17.80 -5.13
N GLY A 473 5.99 -16.77 -5.18
CA GLY A 473 4.76 -16.75 -4.39
C GLY A 473 4.91 -16.31 -2.93
N MET A 474 6.14 -16.14 -2.43
CA MET A 474 6.45 -15.80 -1.04
C MET A 474 6.77 -14.31 -0.85
N ASN A 475 6.60 -13.83 0.37
CA ASN A 475 6.87 -12.46 0.76
C ASN A 475 8.40 -12.20 0.91
N PRO A 476 8.93 -11.08 0.39
CA PRO A 476 10.36 -10.81 0.40
C PRO A 476 10.88 -10.44 1.80
N LEU A 477 12.19 -10.63 2.04
CA LEU A 477 12.84 -10.10 3.24
C LEU A 477 13.19 -8.62 3.02
N VAL A 478 13.02 -7.81 4.05
CA VAL A 478 13.53 -6.43 4.08
C VAL A 478 14.90 -6.44 4.77
N LEU A 479 15.94 -6.14 3.99
CA LEU A 479 17.29 -5.93 4.50
C LEU A 479 17.56 -4.41 4.60
N GLY A 480 17.92 -3.93 5.77
CA GLY A 480 18.33 -2.54 6.00
C GLY A 480 19.62 -2.47 6.80
N THR A 481 20.59 -1.63 6.42
CA THR A 481 21.82 -1.45 7.19
C THR A 481 22.02 0.02 7.55
N PHE A 482 22.04 0.32 8.84
CA PHE A 482 22.50 1.59 9.38
C PHE A 482 24.00 1.50 9.67
N SER A 483 24.78 2.41 9.10
CA SER A 483 26.23 2.45 9.30
C SER A 483 26.57 3.42 10.44
N GLY A 484 27.21 2.92 11.50
CA GLY A 484 27.68 3.74 12.60
C GLY A 484 28.82 4.68 12.19
N ALA A 485 29.12 5.69 13.01
CA ALA A 485 30.23 6.61 12.79
C ALA A 485 31.58 5.87 12.85
N THR A 486 32.48 6.18 11.90
CA THR A 486 33.83 5.61 11.88
C THR A 486 34.72 6.30 12.91
N VAL A 487 35.13 5.57 13.94
CA VAL A 487 36.09 6.08 14.94
C VAL A 487 37.52 6.05 14.37
N LYS A 488 38.35 7.03 14.78
CA LYS A 488 39.67 7.33 14.20
C LYS A 488 40.70 6.19 14.28
N ASN A 489 40.46 5.15 15.06
CA ASN A 489 41.32 3.98 15.17
C ASN A 489 40.69 2.85 14.33
N LYS A 490 41.39 2.37 13.30
CA LYS A 490 40.97 1.39 12.26
C LYS A 490 40.49 0.00 12.76
N GLN A 491 39.86 -0.11 13.92
CA GLN A 491 39.25 -1.35 14.39
C GLN A 491 37.90 -1.60 13.68
N PRO A 492 37.54 -2.88 13.45
CA PRO A 492 36.22 -3.24 12.91
C PRO A 492 35.12 -2.84 13.89
N LYS A 493 34.02 -2.29 13.36
CA LYS A 493 32.85 -1.90 14.15
C LYS A 493 32.07 -3.15 14.54
N PRO A 494 31.55 -3.24 15.79
CA PRO A 494 30.58 -4.26 16.13
C PRO A 494 29.36 -4.15 15.20
N ARG A 495 28.78 -5.30 14.83
CA ARG A 495 27.65 -5.38 13.92
C ARG A 495 26.53 -6.21 14.53
N LEU A 496 25.40 -5.56 14.81
CA LEU A 496 24.24 -6.15 15.43
C LEU A 496 23.16 -6.42 14.38
N LEU A 497 22.62 -7.63 14.34
CA LEU A 497 21.46 -7.97 13.51
C LEU A 497 20.19 -7.83 14.34
N PHE A 498 19.24 -7.01 13.89
CA PHE A 498 17.90 -7.00 14.44
C PHE A 498 16.97 -7.84 13.55
N TYR A 499 16.32 -8.83 14.15
CA TYR A 499 15.33 -9.69 13.49
C TYR A 499 13.91 -9.38 13.99
N GLY A 500 12.95 -9.41 13.06
CA GLY A 500 11.52 -9.28 13.29
C GLY A 500 10.72 -9.69 12.05
N HIS A 501 9.40 -9.50 12.09
CA HIS A 501 8.52 -9.80 10.95
C HIS A 501 7.44 -8.73 10.74
N TYR A 502 7.08 -8.47 9.48
CA TYR A 502 6.07 -7.47 9.13
C TYR A 502 4.69 -8.07 8.81
N ASP A 503 4.61 -9.39 8.63
CA ASP A 503 3.34 -10.07 8.49
C ASP A 503 2.65 -10.26 9.85
N VAL A 504 1.33 -10.39 9.81
CA VAL A 504 0.46 -10.47 10.99
C VAL A 504 -0.60 -11.54 10.78
N ILE A 505 -1.08 -12.16 11.85
CA ILE A 505 -2.24 -13.05 11.75
C ILE A 505 -3.54 -12.30 11.37
N SER A 506 -4.48 -13.03 10.76
CA SER A 506 -5.84 -12.57 10.45
C SER A 506 -6.53 -11.92 11.66
N ALA A 507 -7.27 -10.84 11.42
CA ALA A 507 -8.15 -10.25 12.43
C ALA A 507 -9.60 -10.71 12.18
N PRO A 508 -10.26 -11.37 13.15
CA PRO A 508 -11.68 -11.72 13.02
C PRO A 508 -12.55 -10.45 13.00
N SER A 509 -13.72 -10.52 12.35
CA SER A 509 -14.67 -9.39 12.30
C SER A 509 -15.25 -9.02 13.66
N ASP A 510 -15.32 -10.00 14.57
CA ASP A 510 -15.96 -9.87 15.88
C ASP A 510 -14.92 -9.80 17.00
N GLY A 511 -15.26 -9.12 18.09
CA GLY A 511 -14.43 -9.03 19.30
C GLY A 511 -13.45 -7.86 19.33
N TRP A 512 -13.39 -7.04 18.28
CA TRP A 512 -12.64 -5.79 18.25
C TRP A 512 -13.52 -4.60 18.59
N ASP A 513 -13.01 -3.71 19.42
CA ASP A 513 -13.70 -2.48 19.78
C ASP A 513 -13.49 -1.35 18.77
N SER A 514 -12.44 -1.45 17.93
CA SER A 514 -12.15 -0.57 16.79
C SER A 514 -11.61 -1.40 15.64
N ASP A 515 -11.64 -0.85 14.43
CA ASP A 515 -11.06 -1.52 13.26
C ASP A 515 -9.61 -2.00 13.56
N PRO A 516 -9.31 -3.30 13.39
CA PRO A 516 -7.99 -3.88 13.67
C PRO A 516 -6.86 -3.22 12.88
N PHE A 517 -7.12 -2.70 11.68
CA PHE A 517 -6.12 -2.06 10.84
C PHE A 517 -6.19 -0.52 10.90
N HIS A 518 -6.93 0.03 11.86
CA HIS A 518 -6.88 1.45 12.19
C HIS A 518 -6.39 1.63 13.63
N MET A 519 -5.14 2.09 13.77
CA MET A 519 -4.53 2.21 15.09
C MET A 519 -5.29 3.22 15.97
N ALA A 520 -5.73 2.79 17.14
CA ALA A 520 -6.53 3.60 18.06
C ALA A 520 -5.86 3.73 19.44
N GLY A 521 -5.70 4.95 19.94
CA GLY A 521 -5.15 5.18 21.28
C GLY A 521 -6.24 5.17 22.36
N ARG A 522 -6.06 4.39 23.44
CA ARG A 522 -6.98 4.38 24.60
C ARG A 522 -6.24 4.11 25.90
N ASN A 523 -6.49 4.94 26.93
CA ASN A 523 -5.97 4.74 28.29
C ASN A 523 -4.46 4.46 28.36
N GLY A 524 -3.65 5.08 27.50
CA GLY A 524 -2.19 4.88 27.47
C GLY A 524 -1.71 3.70 26.61
N TYR A 525 -2.62 3.00 25.94
CA TYR A 525 -2.33 1.90 25.03
C TYR A 525 -2.65 2.28 23.58
N LEU A 526 -1.94 1.69 22.63
CA LEU A 526 -2.24 1.72 21.21
C LEU A 526 -2.82 0.37 20.82
N TYR A 527 -4.02 0.37 20.23
CA TYR A 527 -4.74 -0.82 19.77
C TYR A 527 -4.63 -0.95 18.25
N GLY A 528 -4.45 -2.18 17.77
CA GLY A 528 -4.39 -2.50 16.35
C GLY A 528 -3.68 -3.84 16.11
N ARG A 529 -4.03 -4.55 15.05
CA ARG A 529 -3.37 -5.81 14.68
C ARG A 529 -1.90 -5.54 14.30
N GLY A 530 -1.00 -6.23 14.99
CA GLY A 530 0.44 -6.17 14.82
C GLY A 530 1.16 -5.05 15.57
N VAL A 531 0.45 -4.27 16.40
CA VAL A 531 1.09 -3.22 17.21
C VAL A 531 2.09 -3.78 18.22
N THR A 532 1.84 -4.96 18.79
CA THR A 532 2.83 -5.66 19.62
C THR A 532 3.57 -6.75 18.87
N ASP A 533 2.96 -7.30 17.81
CA ASP A 533 3.43 -8.50 17.13
C ASP A 533 3.41 -8.35 15.59
N ASN A 534 4.43 -7.79 14.93
CA ASN A 534 5.71 -7.33 15.48
C ASN A 534 6.09 -5.91 14.99
N LYS A 535 5.11 -5.17 14.44
CA LYS A 535 5.33 -3.87 13.78
C LYS A 535 5.81 -2.77 14.73
N GLY A 536 5.25 -2.71 15.95
CA GLY A 536 5.66 -1.75 16.98
C GLY A 536 7.13 -1.90 17.37
N PRO A 537 7.55 -3.10 17.83
CA PRO A 537 8.95 -3.39 18.13
C PRO A 537 9.93 -3.05 16.99
N ILE A 538 9.61 -3.41 15.75
CA ILE A 538 10.45 -3.07 14.58
C ILE A 538 10.70 -1.57 14.50
N LEU A 539 9.64 -0.76 14.57
CA LEU A 539 9.76 0.69 14.47
C LEU A 539 10.42 1.31 15.70
N ALA A 540 10.21 0.77 16.90
CA ALA A 540 10.90 1.24 18.10
C ALA A 540 12.43 1.11 17.96
N VAL A 541 12.90 -0.05 17.50
CA VAL A 541 14.34 -0.28 17.25
C VAL A 541 14.83 0.61 16.10
N ALA A 542 14.09 0.72 14.99
CA ALA A 542 14.47 1.58 13.87
C ALA A 542 14.60 3.06 14.27
N CYS A 543 13.64 3.58 15.04
CA CYS A 543 13.68 4.95 15.54
C CYS A 543 14.81 5.19 16.56
N ALA A 544 15.15 4.20 17.39
CA ALA A 544 16.30 4.28 18.31
C ALA A 544 17.61 4.44 17.53
N VAL A 545 17.83 3.57 16.54
CA VAL A 545 19.02 3.59 15.69
C VAL A 545 19.11 4.90 14.89
N ALA A 546 17.99 5.34 14.30
CA ALA A 546 17.92 6.58 13.55
C ALA A 546 18.24 7.81 14.43
N HIS A 547 17.77 7.82 15.68
CA HIS A 547 18.06 8.90 16.62
C HIS A 547 19.57 8.97 16.95
N LEU A 548 20.19 7.82 17.26
CA LEU A 548 21.63 7.75 17.49
C LEU A 548 22.44 8.12 16.24
N LEU A 549 21.96 7.76 15.05
CA LEU A 549 22.60 8.14 13.79
C LEU A 549 22.55 9.65 13.56
N ALA A 550 21.37 10.28 13.74
CA ALA A 550 21.17 11.71 13.57
C ALA A 550 22.01 12.54 14.56
N THR A 551 22.14 12.07 15.80
CA THR A 551 22.98 12.69 16.85
C THR A 551 24.47 12.34 16.74
N ARG A 552 24.85 11.52 15.73
CA ARG A 552 26.23 11.02 15.51
C ARG A 552 26.80 10.22 16.69
N ALA A 553 25.93 9.62 17.49
CA ALA A 553 26.27 8.77 18.64
C ALA A 553 26.28 7.27 18.29
N LEU A 554 25.77 6.87 17.12
CA LEU A 554 25.75 5.46 16.70
C LEU A 554 27.19 4.96 16.40
N ALA A 555 27.73 4.09 17.25
CA ALA A 555 29.07 3.50 17.10
C ALA A 555 29.07 2.03 16.62
N VAL A 556 27.89 1.46 16.39
CA VAL A 556 27.65 0.06 16.00
C VAL A 556 26.94 0.05 14.64
N ASP A 557 27.27 -0.90 13.76
CA ASP A 557 26.49 -1.11 12.54
C ASP A 557 25.26 -1.96 12.86
N VAL A 558 24.06 -1.51 12.48
CA VAL A 558 22.81 -2.22 12.79
C VAL A 558 22.16 -2.71 11.51
N VAL A 559 21.99 -4.02 11.40
CA VAL A 559 21.43 -4.72 10.23
C VAL A 559 20.03 -5.23 10.56
N PHE A 560 19.02 -4.66 9.94
CA PHE A 560 17.64 -5.13 9.99
C PHE A 560 17.46 -6.26 8.99
N LEU A 561 17.00 -7.42 9.44
CA LEU A 561 16.61 -8.55 8.62
C LEU A 561 15.17 -8.93 9.00
N ILE A 562 14.21 -8.39 8.28
CA ILE A 562 12.78 -8.50 8.60
C ILE A 562 12.08 -9.41 7.58
N GLU A 563 11.40 -10.46 8.05
CA GLU A 563 10.65 -11.39 7.19
C GLU A 563 9.15 -11.06 7.10
N GLY A 564 8.44 -11.75 6.20
CA GLY A 564 7.00 -11.55 5.97
C GLY A 564 6.22 -12.86 5.91
N GLU A 565 6.73 -13.92 6.54
CA GLU A 565 6.12 -15.25 6.56
C GLU A 565 6.14 -15.89 7.95
N GLU A 566 6.46 -15.16 9.03
CA GLU A 566 6.66 -15.73 10.37
C GLU A 566 5.38 -16.40 10.87
N GLU A 567 4.25 -15.72 10.68
CA GLU A 567 2.92 -16.17 11.09
C GLU A 567 2.42 -17.34 10.21
N CYS A 568 3.11 -17.60 9.11
CA CYS A 568 2.91 -18.71 8.18
C CYS A 568 4.10 -19.70 8.17
N GLY A 569 4.85 -19.78 9.28
CA GLY A 569 5.88 -20.79 9.51
C GLY A 569 7.25 -20.49 8.88
N SER A 570 7.54 -19.24 8.53
CA SER A 570 8.81 -18.75 7.97
C SER A 570 9.26 -19.50 6.72
N THR A 571 8.31 -19.87 5.85
CA THR A 571 8.60 -20.67 4.66
C THR A 571 9.56 -19.91 3.73
N GLY A 572 10.66 -20.55 3.34
CA GLY A 572 11.67 -19.95 2.44
C GLY A 572 12.65 -18.98 3.11
N PHE A 573 12.44 -18.60 4.38
CA PHE A 573 13.31 -17.68 5.12
C PHE A 573 14.76 -18.20 5.18
N GLY A 574 14.96 -19.42 5.65
CA GLY A 574 16.30 -19.97 5.84
C GLY A 574 17.11 -20.08 4.55
N ASP A 575 16.47 -20.49 3.45
CA ASP A 575 17.13 -20.59 2.14
C ASP A 575 17.45 -19.21 1.56
N ALA A 576 16.58 -18.22 1.79
CA ALA A 576 16.83 -16.84 1.38
C ALA A 576 18.01 -16.23 2.14
N VAL A 577 18.10 -16.46 3.46
CA VAL A 577 19.22 -15.98 4.29
C VAL A 577 20.54 -16.60 3.84
N ARG A 578 20.58 -17.92 3.60
CA ARG A 578 21.78 -18.59 3.07
C ARG A 578 22.20 -18.05 1.71
N ARG A 579 21.24 -17.84 0.80
CA ARG A 579 21.49 -17.32 -0.54
C ARG A 579 22.06 -15.90 -0.54
N HIS A 580 21.61 -15.07 0.39
CA HIS A 580 21.99 -13.65 0.47
C HIS A 580 22.94 -13.36 1.64
N LYS A 581 23.58 -14.39 2.20
CA LYS A 581 24.44 -14.27 3.39
C LYS A 581 25.57 -13.26 3.19
N ASP A 582 26.13 -13.20 1.99
CA ASP A 582 27.18 -12.24 1.64
C ASP A 582 26.70 -10.78 1.70
N LEU A 583 25.41 -10.52 1.42
CA LEU A 583 24.82 -9.19 1.52
C LEU A 583 24.57 -8.78 2.97
N VAL A 584 24.17 -9.74 3.83
CA VAL A 584 24.03 -9.51 5.28
C VAL A 584 25.42 -9.27 5.89
N GLY A 585 26.39 -10.10 5.51
CA GLY A 585 27.77 -10.05 5.98
C GLY A 585 27.93 -10.58 7.40
N HIS A 586 29.07 -10.27 8.02
CA HIS A 586 29.39 -10.66 9.39
C HIS A 586 28.48 -9.99 10.41
N ILE A 587 28.07 -10.74 11.44
CA ILE A 587 27.22 -10.32 12.56
C ILE A 587 27.88 -10.79 13.88
N ASP A 588 27.99 -9.89 14.87
CA ASP A 588 28.56 -10.17 16.19
C ASP A 588 27.50 -10.63 17.21
N THR A 589 26.26 -10.16 17.07
CA THR A 589 25.13 -10.55 17.94
C THR A 589 23.80 -10.32 17.22
N ILE A 590 22.77 -11.04 17.65
CA ILE A 590 21.41 -10.91 17.14
C ILE A 590 20.51 -10.35 18.25
N LEU A 591 19.72 -9.32 17.95
CA LEU A 591 18.67 -8.81 18.81
C LEU A 591 17.30 -9.16 18.21
N VAL A 592 16.44 -9.72 19.04
CA VAL A 592 15.06 -10.03 18.70
C VAL A 592 14.15 -9.31 19.68
N SER A 593 13.04 -8.77 19.19
CA SER A 593 12.03 -8.15 20.05
C SER A 593 10.64 -8.63 19.67
N ASN A 594 10.41 -9.93 19.85
CA ASN A 594 9.13 -10.56 19.55
C ASN A 594 8.62 -11.41 20.74
N SER A 595 8.38 -10.77 21.88
CA SER A 595 7.83 -11.43 23.07
C SER A 595 7.24 -10.41 24.04
N THR A 596 6.60 -10.92 25.10
CA THR A 596 5.92 -10.10 26.10
C THR A 596 6.52 -10.28 27.48
N TRP A 597 6.33 -9.31 28.35
CA TRP A 597 6.61 -9.46 29.77
C TRP A 597 5.64 -10.46 30.39
N ILE A 598 6.09 -11.13 31.46
CA ILE A 598 5.23 -12.04 32.22
C ILE A 598 4.22 -11.31 33.12
N ALA A 599 4.42 -10.01 33.33
CA ALA A 599 3.62 -9.12 34.17
C ALA A 599 3.40 -7.78 33.45
N GLU A 600 2.60 -6.91 34.06
CA GLU A 600 2.27 -5.60 33.50
C GLU A 600 3.34 -4.54 33.80
N ASP A 601 3.88 -4.52 35.01
CA ASP A 601 4.71 -3.41 35.52
C ASP A 601 6.19 -3.76 35.71
N THR A 602 6.55 -5.03 35.47
CA THR A 602 7.90 -5.53 35.76
C THR A 602 8.62 -5.92 34.46
N PRO A 603 9.71 -5.23 34.09
CA PRO A 603 10.44 -5.48 32.87
C PRO A 603 11.08 -6.87 32.87
N CYS A 604 11.13 -7.48 31.68
CA CYS A 604 11.66 -8.82 31.51
C CYS A 604 12.73 -8.86 30.41
N ILE A 605 13.58 -9.89 30.46
CA ILE A 605 14.43 -10.31 29.35
C ILE A 605 14.18 -11.79 29.11
N THR A 606 13.90 -12.16 27.86
CA THR A 606 13.67 -13.54 27.47
C THR A 606 15.01 -14.19 27.17
N TYR A 607 15.29 -15.33 27.81
CA TYR A 607 16.56 -16.06 27.63
C TYR A 607 16.36 -17.49 27.17
N GLY A 608 15.12 -17.90 26.84
CA GLY A 608 14.92 -19.21 26.24
C GLY A 608 13.52 -19.44 25.71
N LEU A 609 13.45 -20.20 24.63
CA LEU A 609 12.24 -20.62 23.91
C LEU A 609 12.24 -22.14 23.79
N ARG A 610 11.04 -22.73 23.72
CA ARG A 610 10.91 -24.15 23.42
C ARG A 610 11.02 -24.38 21.93
N GLY A 611 11.43 -25.58 21.54
CA GLY A 611 11.25 -26.05 20.17
C GLY A 611 9.87 -26.69 20.00
N VAL A 612 9.51 -26.99 18.77
CA VAL A 612 8.26 -27.69 18.45
C VAL A 612 8.45 -28.70 17.32
N VAL A 613 7.77 -29.83 17.41
CA VAL A 613 7.59 -30.79 16.31
C VAL A 613 6.08 -30.93 16.09
N HIS A 614 5.58 -30.48 14.95
CA HIS A 614 4.19 -30.69 14.51
C HIS A 614 4.11 -31.88 13.57
N CYS A 615 3.19 -32.79 13.86
CA CYS A 615 3.00 -34.04 13.15
C CYS A 615 1.53 -34.25 12.83
N SER A 616 1.23 -34.54 11.57
CA SER A 616 -0.07 -34.99 11.11
C SER A 616 -0.14 -36.49 10.96
N LEU A 617 -1.31 -37.02 11.33
CA LEU A 617 -1.65 -38.43 11.29
C LEU A 617 -2.90 -38.58 10.43
N GLU A 618 -2.87 -39.52 9.50
CA GLU A 618 -4.05 -39.90 8.71
C GLU A 618 -4.20 -41.42 8.72
N ILE A 619 -5.35 -41.91 9.18
CA ILE A 619 -5.72 -43.33 9.11
C ILE A 619 -6.89 -43.45 8.14
N SER A 620 -6.73 -44.25 7.09
CA SER A 620 -7.77 -44.47 6.08
C SER A 620 -8.06 -45.94 5.83
N SER A 621 -9.33 -46.23 5.54
CA SER A 621 -9.80 -47.53 5.07
C SER A 621 -9.93 -47.52 3.55
N ASP A 622 -9.94 -48.71 2.94
CA ASP A 622 -10.33 -48.87 1.52
C ASP A 622 -11.86 -48.84 1.32
N LEU A 623 -12.61 -48.80 2.43
CA LEU A 623 -14.07 -48.68 2.44
C LEU A 623 -14.51 -47.21 2.56
N PRO A 624 -15.65 -46.83 1.95
CA PRO A 624 -16.22 -45.48 2.10
C PRO A 624 -16.79 -45.26 3.50
N ASP A 625 -17.32 -44.07 3.76
CA ASP A 625 -18.12 -43.80 4.96
C ASP A 625 -19.35 -44.73 5.00
N MET A 626 -19.59 -45.36 6.15
CA MET A 626 -20.60 -46.42 6.31
C MET A 626 -21.59 -46.11 7.43
N HIS A 627 -22.78 -46.71 7.37
CA HIS A 627 -23.77 -46.55 8.43
C HIS A 627 -23.42 -47.46 9.63
N SER A 628 -23.19 -46.87 10.81
CA SER A 628 -22.70 -47.61 11.98
C SER A 628 -23.69 -48.65 12.51
N GLY A 629 -24.99 -48.43 12.35
CA GLY A 629 -26.00 -49.44 12.72
C GLY A 629 -26.07 -50.67 11.80
N ILE A 630 -25.49 -50.59 10.59
CA ILE A 630 -25.51 -51.69 9.61
C ILE A 630 -24.18 -52.44 9.66
N GLU A 631 -23.07 -51.69 9.63
CA GLU A 631 -21.72 -52.24 9.51
C GLU A 631 -20.95 -52.32 10.84
N GLY A 632 -21.53 -51.75 11.92
CA GLY A 632 -20.91 -51.72 13.24
C GLY A 632 -20.62 -53.12 13.78
N GLY A 633 -19.34 -53.37 14.11
CA GLY A 633 -18.85 -54.67 14.57
C GLY A 633 -18.47 -55.66 13.47
N ALA A 634 -18.74 -55.35 12.19
CA ALA A 634 -18.31 -56.15 11.04
C ALA A 634 -17.01 -55.64 10.40
N VAL A 635 -16.71 -54.34 10.55
CA VAL A 635 -15.54 -53.67 9.96
C VAL A 635 -14.56 -53.18 11.04
N VAL A 636 -13.28 -53.04 10.67
CA VAL A 636 -12.28 -52.41 11.54
C VAL A 636 -12.30 -50.90 11.31
N GLU A 637 -12.73 -50.15 12.32
CA GLU A 637 -13.03 -48.72 12.19
C GLU A 637 -11.76 -47.84 12.30
N PRO A 638 -11.47 -46.97 11.32
CA PRO A 638 -10.34 -46.03 11.39
C PRO A 638 -10.32 -45.16 12.64
N LEU A 639 -11.49 -44.77 13.16
CA LEU A 639 -11.61 -43.95 14.37
C LEU A 639 -11.12 -44.68 15.62
N LEU A 640 -11.44 -45.96 15.78
CA LEU A 640 -10.96 -46.76 16.90
C LEU A 640 -9.44 -46.95 16.83
N ASP A 641 -8.89 -47.18 15.64
CA ASP A 641 -7.45 -47.26 15.45
C ASP A 641 -6.75 -45.95 15.81
N MET A 642 -7.32 -44.79 15.44
CA MET A 642 -6.79 -43.48 15.81
C MET A 642 -6.81 -43.28 17.33
N VAL A 643 -7.92 -43.61 18.00
CA VAL A 643 -8.03 -43.51 19.46
C VAL A 643 -7.00 -44.40 20.15
N HIS A 644 -6.84 -45.65 19.71
CA HIS A 644 -5.84 -46.55 20.26
C HIS A 644 -4.41 -46.05 20.01
N LEU A 645 -4.13 -45.52 18.82
CA LEU A 645 -2.82 -44.98 18.47
C LEU A 645 -2.47 -43.77 19.34
N LEU A 646 -3.37 -42.79 19.47
CA LEU A 646 -3.17 -41.61 20.30
C LEU A 646 -3.01 -41.98 21.78
N ALA A 647 -3.74 -43.00 22.26
CA ALA A 647 -3.60 -43.51 23.61
C ALA A 647 -2.20 -44.12 23.90
N THR A 648 -1.40 -44.45 22.88
CA THR A 648 -0.02 -44.91 23.08
C THR A 648 0.98 -43.80 23.35
N LEU A 649 0.62 -42.54 23.10
CA LEU A 649 1.54 -41.39 23.23
C LEU A 649 1.79 -40.99 24.69
N THR A 650 0.85 -41.27 25.58
CA THR A 650 0.93 -40.93 27.01
C THR A 650 0.61 -42.13 27.91
N ASP A 651 1.06 -42.10 29.16
CA ASP A 651 0.71 -43.08 30.18
C ASP A 651 -0.41 -42.57 31.11
N ALA A 652 -0.77 -43.38 32.12
CA ALA A 652 -1.79 -43.03 33.12
C ALA A 652 -1.42 -41.84 34.01
N GLN A 653 -0.14 -41.46 34.04
CA GLN A 653 0.41 -40.30 34.75
C GLN A 653 0.61 -39.09 33.80
N GLN A 654 0.09 -39.17 32.58
CA GLN A 654 0.22 -38.17 31.51
C GLN A 654 1.68 -37.89 31.09
N GLN A 655 2.60 -38.83 31.32
CA GLN A 655 3.97 -38.74 30.80
C GLN A 655 4.04 -39.26 29.38
N VAL A 656 4.92 -38.67 28.56
CA VAL A 656 5.09 -39.02 27.16
C VAL A 656 5.84 -40.36 27.04
N ARG A 657 5.29 -41.32 26.29
CA ARG A 657 5.85 -42.69 26.17
C ARG A 657 6.81 -42.90 25.01
N ILE A 658 7.13 -41.84 24.27
CA ILE A 658 8.02 -41.92 23.12
C ILE A 658 9.43 -42.30 23.60
N PRO A 659 10.06 -43.34 23.03
CA PRO A 659 11.37 -43.81 23.49
C PRO A 659 12.42 -42.70 23.47
N GLY A 660 13.17 -42.59 24.56
CA GLY A 660 14.26 -41.60 24.72
C GLY A 660 13.80 -40.15 24.88
N PHE A 661 12.50 -39.89 25.05
CA PHE A 661 11.97 -38.52 25.09
C PHE A 661 12.55 -37.68 26.23
N TYR A 662 12.71 -38.23 27.44
CA TYR A 662 13.21 -37.50 28.61
C TYR A 662 14.72 -37.62 28.84
N ASP A 663 15.44 -38.46 28.08
CA ASP A 663 16.83 -38.85 28.37
C ASP A 663 17.82 -37.67 28.39
N ARG A 664 17.55 -36.65 27.58
CA ARG A 664 18.40 -35.46 27.43
C ARG A 664 17.86 -34.23 28.15
N VAL A 665 16.75 -34.33 28.88
CA VAL A 665 16.20 -33.17 29.60
C VAL A 665 17.13 -32.83 30.78
N ARG A 666 17.65 -31.60 30.81
CA ARG A 666 18.52 -31.12 31.89
C ARG A 666 17.85 -31.30 33.26
N GLN A 667 18.62 -31.40 34.33
CA GLN A 667 18.07 -31.27 35.69
C GLN A 667 17.95 -29.80 36.08
N GLN A 668 16.95 -29.49 36.91
CA GLN A 668 16.73 -28.12 37.37
C GLN A 668 17.80 -27.71 38.39
N THR A 669 18.48 -26.60 38.11
CA THR A 669 19.51 -26.02 39.00
C THR A 669 18.89 -25.26 40.17
N ASP A 670 19.65 -25.03 41.24
CA ASP A 670 19.16 -24.25 42.39
C ASP A 670 18.94 -22.77 42.05
N ALA A 671 19.72 -22.22 41.13
CA ALA A 671 19.51 -20.87 40.59
C ALA A 671 18.15 -20.76 39.87
N GLU A 672 17.81 -21.74 39.03
CA GLU A 672 16.49 -21.80 38.37
C GLU A 672 15.36 -21.94 39.39
N LYS A 673 15.52 -22.77 40.43
CA LYS A 673 14.50 -22.90 41.49
C LYS A 673 14.24 -21.56 42.18
N CYS A 674 15.30 -20.82 42.53
CA CYS A 674 15.20 -19.50 43.14
C CYS A 674 14.48 -18.50 42.20
N LEU A 675 14.85 -18.49 40.91
CA LEU A 675 14.21 -17.66 39.90
C LEU A 675 12.69 -17.94 39.80
N TYR A 676 12.29 -19.21 39.72
CA TYR A 676 10.86 -19.56 39.65
C TYR A 676 10.09 -19.21 40.92
N GLN A 677 10.72 -19.24 42.09
CA GLN A 677 10.10 -18.76 43.33
C GLN A 677 9.86 -17.24 43.28
N ARG A 678 10.83 -16.46 42.79
CA ARG A 678 10.67 -15.01 42.58
C ARG A 678 9.54 -14.73 41.58
N LEU A 679 9.52 -15.43 40.45
CA LEU A 679 8.48 -15.29 39.42
C LEU A 679 7.09 -15.70 39.92
N ALA A 680 6.99 -16.71 40.80
CA ALA A 680 5.73 -17.13 41.39
C ALA A 680 5.09 -16.04 42.27
N ILE A 681 5.92 -15.27 42.97
CA ILE A 681 5.47 -14.12 43.77
C ILE A 681 4.91 -13.02 42.87
N VAL A 682 5.62 -12.69 41.78
CA VAL A 682 5.23 -11.62 40.84
C VAL A 682 3.96 -11.98 40.08
N THR A 683 3.85 -13.22 39.60
CA THR A 683 2.73 -13.65 38.75
C THR A 683 1.53 -14.21 39.51
N GLY A 684 1.67 -14.51 40.80
CA GLY A 684 0.69 -15.26 41.58
C GLY A 684 0.49 -16.71 41.12
N ARG A 685 1.33 -17.23 40.20
CA ARG A 685 1.25 -18.60 39.69
C ARG A 685 2.22 -19.52 40.44
N PRO A 686 1.88 -20.80 40.68
CA PRO A 686 2.80 -21.73 41.32
C PRO A 686 4.11 -21.89 40.52
N ALA A 687 5.25 -21.90 41.22
CA ALA A 687 6.57 -22.08 40.60
C ALA A 687 6.65 -23.35 39.72
N ALA A 688 6.00 -24.44 40.16
CA ALA A 688 5.92 -25.70 39.41
C ALA A 688 5.16 -25.56 38.08
N SER A 689 4.17 -24.66 38.00
CA SER A 689 3.45 -24.38 36.75
C SER A 689 4.36 -23.64 35.76
N LEU A 690 5.13 -22.67 36.23
CA LEU A 690 6.09 -21.93 35.40
C LEU A 690 7.22 -22.83 34.89
N SER A 691 7.78 -23.69 35.75
CA SER A 691 8.78 -24.67 35.33
C SER A 691 8.21 -25.64 34.30
N SER A 692 7.01 -26.19 34.54
CA SER A 692 6.31 -27.07 33.59
C SER A 692 6.03 -26.41 32.24
N ARG A 693 5.85 -25.08 32.19
CA ARG A 693 5.58 -24.30 30.97
C ARG A 693 6.82 -23.82 30.22
N TRP A 694 7.99 -23.80 30.84
CA TRP A 694 9.20 -23.30 30.19
C TRP A 694 10.29 -24.34 30.01
N ARG A 695 10.49 -25.24 30.97
CA ARG A 695 11.64 -26.16 30.97
C ARG A 695 11.31 -27.63 30.73
N GLU A 696 10.08 -28.06 30.96
CA GLU A 696 9.70 -29.46 30.73
C GLU A 696 9.21 -29.69 29.30
N PRO A 697 9.54 -30.79 28.62
CA PRO A 697 8.93 -31.09 27.34
C PRO A 697 7.46 -31.52 27.52
N SER A 698 6.63 -31.32 26.50
CA SER A 698 5.20 -31.63 26.56
C SER A 698 4.67 -32.17 25.24
N LEU A 699 3.52 -32.85 25.29
CA LEU A 699 2.80 -33.36 24.11
C LEU A 699 1.34 -32.89 24.16
N THR A 700 0.82 -32.49 23.00
CA THR A 700 -0.57 -32.05 22.84
C THR A 700 -1.18 -32.72 21.61
N VAL A 701 -2.40 -33.23 21.75
CA VAL A 701 -3.27 -33.63 20.63
C VAL A 701 -4.24 -32.48 20.36
N HIS A 702 -4.22 -31.93 19.16
CA HIS A 702 -4.96 -30.71 18.81
C HIS A 702 -6.37 -30.98 18.30
N SER A 703 -6.49 -31.95 17.39
CA SER A 703 -7.74 -32.22 16.69
C SER A 703 -7.86 -33.68 16.25
N ILE A 704 -9.11 -34.11 16.07
CA ILE A 704 -9.48 -35.35 15.39
C ILE A 704 -10.60 -34.98 14.42
N GLU A 705 -10.31 -35.08 13.13
CA GLU A 705 -11.23 -34.79 12.03
C GLU A 705 -11.65 -36.09 11.35
N ILE A 706 -12.95 -36.21 11.09
CA ILE A 706 -13.54 -37.42 10.50
C ILE A 706 -14.05 -37.11 9.08
N SER A 707 -13.99 -38.09 8.17
CA SER A 707 -14.68 -38.03 6.88
C SER A 707 -16.20 -38.17 7.04
N GLY A 708 -16.93 -37.70 6.03
CA GLY A 708 -18.38 -37.86 5.95
C GLY A 708 -19.19 -36.84 6.75
N PRO A 709 -20.52 -36.99 6.76
CA PRO A 709 -21.40 -36.11 7.53
C PRO A 709 -21.14 -36.26 9.04
N LYS A 710 -21.11 -35.14 9.77
CA LYS A 710 -20.83 -35.09 11.22
C LYS A 710 -22.01 -35.58 12.11
N ASN A 711 -22.79 -36.55 11.63
CA ASN A 711 -23.89 -37.15 12.39
C ASN A 711 -23.43 -38.43 13.11
N ALA A 712 -24.04 -38.73 14.27
CA ALA A 712 -23.58 -39.76 15.20
C ALA A 712 -23.76 -41.22 14.74
N THR A 713 -24.11 -41.48 13.49
CA THR A 713 -24.47 -42.82 12.97
C THR A 713 -23.59 -43.27 11.80
N VAL A 714 -22.39 -42.70 11.67
CA VAL A 714 -21.46 -42.98 10.56
C VAL A 714 -20.13 -43.51 11.08
N ILE A 715 -19.63 -44.57 10.45
CA ILE A 715 -18.25 -45.04 10.55
C ILE A 715 -17.46 -44.31 9.46
N PRO A 716 -16.50 -43.44 9.81
CA PRO A 716 -15.75 -42.67 8.84
C PRO A 716 -14.68 -43.53 8.15
N GLY A 717 -14.57 -43.39 6.83
CA GLY A 717 -13.57 -44.05 5.99
C GLY A 717 -12.16 -43.46 6.14
N SER A 718 -12.01 -42.20 6.56
CA SER A 718 -10.71 -41.60 6.89
C SER A 718 -10.76 -40.66 8.09
N ILE A 719 -9.68 -40.66 8.86
CA ILE A 719 -9.49 -39.85 10.07
C ILE A 719 -8.17 -39.12 9.99
N LYS A 720 -8.19 -37.81 10.28
CA LYS A 720 -6.98 -36.98 10.40
C LYS A 720 -6.85 -36.47 11.82
N SER A 721 -5.62 -36.43 12.34
CA SER A 721 -5.32 -35.85 13.64
C SER A 721 -4.01 -35.07 13.59
N GLN A 722 -3.93 -34.03 14.40
CA GLN A 722 -2.75 -33.18 14.54
C GLN A 722 -2.19 -33.29 15.96
N VAL A 723 -0.89 -33.57 16.07
CA VAL A 723 -0.17 -33.72 17.34
C VAL A 723 1.07 -32.83 17.32
N SER A 724 1.40 -32.22 18.47
CA SER A 724 2.66 -31.49 18.62
C SER A 724 3.42 -31.89 19.86
N LEU A 725 4.76 -31.87 19.78
CA LEU A 725 5.66 -31.98 20.91
C LEU A 725 6.38 -30.65 21.11
N ARG A 726 6.47 -30.21 22.35
CA ARG A 726 7.40 -29.13 22.73
C ARG A 726 8.67 -29.75 23.27
N ILE A 727 9.80 -29.36 22.69
CA ILE A 727 11.13 -29.82 23.09
C ILE A 727 11.88 -28.71 23.83
N VAL A 728 12.87 -29.10 24.63
CA VAL A 728 13.62 -28.22 25.54
C VAL A 728 15.14 -28.45 25.38
N PRO A 729 16.00 -27.59 25.93
CA PRO A 729 17.45 -27.68 25.75
C PRO A 729 18.04 -29.07 25.96
N ASP A 730 19.00 -29.39 25.08
CA ASP A 730 19.71 -30.67 24.89
C ASP A 730 18.91 -31.80 24.22
N GLN A 731 17.62 -31.63 23.93
CA GLN A 731 16.89 -32.56 23.08
C GLN A 731 17.20 -32.30 21.60
N ASP A 732 17.71 -33.31 20.90
CA ASP A 732 17.96 -33.21 19.45
C ASP A 732 16.64 -33.30 18.66
N LEU A 733 16.33 -32.26 17.90
CA LEU A 733 15.08 -32.12 17.14
C LEU A 733 14.83 -33.31 16.20
N ASP A 734 15.84 -33.68 15.40
CA ASP A 734 15.72 -34.76 14.41
C ASP A 734 15.52 -36.12 15.06
N SER A 735 16.23 -36.38 16.16
CA SER A 735 16.07 -37.61 16.94
C SER A 735 14.69 -37.73 17.55
N ILE A 736 14.13 -36.64 18.09
CA ILE A 736 12.77 -36.63 18.66
C ILE A 736 11.72 -36.83 17.57
N ALA A 737 11.82 -36.13 16.44
CA ALA A 737 10.91 -36.30 15.32
C ALA A 737 10.93 -37.75 14.77
N LYS A 738 12.13 -38.33 14.61
CA LYS A 738 12.29 -39.74 14.20
C LYS A 738 11.71 -40.71 15.22
N SER A 739 11.94 -40.48 16.51
CA SER A 739 11.40 -41.33 17.58
C SER A 739 9.88 -41.31 17.63
N LEU A 740 9.27 -40.13 17.44
CA LEU A 740 7.82 -39.99 17.31
C LEU A 740 7.26 -40.82 16.15
N CYS A 741 7.80 -40.62 14.93
CA CYS A 741 7.32 -41.33 13.74
C CYS A 741 7.46 -42.84 13.92
N LEU A 742 8.61 -43.30 14.41
CA LEU A 742 8.86 -44.73 14.65
C LEU A 742 7.90 -45.30 15.70
N HIS A 743 7.63 -44.56 16.78
CA HIS A 743 6.70 -44.98 17.84
C HIS A 743 5.28 -45.14 17.29
N LEU A 744 4.81 -44.17 16.49
CA LEU A 744 3.49 -44.20 15.86
C LEU A 744 3.36 -45.36 14.87
N GLU A 745 4.32 -45.53 13.97
CA GLU A 745 4.32 -46.61 12.98
C GLU A 745 4.36 -47.99 13.64
N THR A 746 5.19 -48.14 14.69
CA THR A 746 5.32 -49.41 15.42
C THR A 746 4.06 -49.71 16.21
N SER A 747 3.49 -48.71 16.89
CA SER A 747 2.24 -48.84 17.64
C SER A 747 1.07 -49.21 16.74
N PHE A 748 0.97 -48.59 15.55
CA PHE A 748 -0.07 -48.93 14.57
C PHE A 748 0.10 -50.36 14.03
N LYS A 749 1.32 -50.79 13.72
CA LYS A 749 1.60 -52.18 13.31
C LYS A 749 1.16 -53.21 14.38
N HIS A 750 1.28 -52.87 15.67
CA HIS A 750 0.83 -53.75 16.75
C HIS A 750 -0.70 -53.90 16.82
N LEU A 751 -1.48 -52.93 16.34
CA LEU A 751 -2.94 -53.04 16.26
C LEU A 751 -3.39 -54.13 15.26
N LYS A 752 -2.50 -54.52 14.32
CA LYS A 752 -2.81 -55.48 13.23
C LYS A 752 -4.05 -55.08 12.43
N SER A 753 -4.28 -53.77 12.29
CA SER A 753 -5.39 -53.23 11.53
C SER A 753 -5.16 -53.36 10.01
N PRO A 754 -6.21 -53.62 9.21
CA PRO A 754 -6.14 -53.57 7.75
C PRO A 754 -6.11 -52.12 7.20
N ASN A 755 -6.37 -51.12 8.05
CA ASN A 755 -6.35 -49.71 7.65
C ASN A 755 -4.91 -49.21 7.37
N LYS A 756 -4.79 -48.07 6.67
CA LYS A 756 -3.51 -47.48 6.25
C LYS A 756 -3.20 -46.27 7.12
N LEU A 757 -2.01 -46.24 7.73
CA LEU A 757 -1.50 -45.08 8.44
C LEU A 757 -0.55 -44.28 7.54
N LYS A 758 -0.72 -42.96 7.52
CA LYS A 758 0.23 -41.98 6.99
C LYS A 758 0.61 -41.03 8.11
N VAL A 759 1.92 -40.85 8.31
CA VAL A 759 2.50 -39.93 9.29
C VAL A 759 3.31 -38.88 8.52
N GLY A 760 3.11 -37.61 8.82
CA GLY A 760 3.85 -36.51 8.21
C GLY A 760 4.30 -35.50 9.25
N VAL A 761 5.59 -35.15 9.25
CA VAL A 761 6.09 -34.01 10.04
C VAL A 761 5.90 -32.75 9.19
N GLU A 762 5.06 -31.83 9.67
CA GLU A 762 4.65 -30.65 8.90
C GLU A 762 5.57 -29.46 9.17
N HIS A 763 5.86 -29.19 10.45
CA HIS A 763 6.66 -28.05 10.88
C HIS A 763 7.54 -28.43 12.07
N THR A 764 8.79 -27.98 12.05
CA THR A 764 9.75 -28.21 13.13
C THR A 764 10.53 -26.94 13.45
N ALA A 765 10.67 -26.63 14.73
CA ALA A 765 11.52 -25.56 15.22
C ALA A 765 12.38 -26.06 16.37
N ASP A 766 13.65 -25.70 16.38
CA ASP A 766 14.54 -26.06 17.47
C ASP A 766 14.27 -25.21 18.71
N TRP A 767 14.72 -25.66 19.88
CA TRP A 767 14.71 -24.84 21.09
C TRP A 767 15.81 -23.77 21.04
N TRP A 768 15.69 -22.75 21.89
CA TRP A 768 16.70 -21.70 22.04
C TRP A 768 16.98 -21.43 23.52
N LEU A 769 18.24 -21.18 23.87
CA LEU A 769 18.66 -20.79 25.21
C LEU A 769 19.83 -19.80 25.10
N GLY A 770 19.63 -18.57 25.56
CA GLY A 770 20.63 -17.51 25.51
C GLY A 770 21.77 -17.69 26.52
N GLU A 771 22.92 -17.11 26.20
CA GLU A 771 24.11 -17.12 27.05
C GLU A 771 24.06 -15.95 28.05
N LEU A 772 23.75 -16.26 29.31
CA LEU A 772 23.50 -15.25 30.35
C LEU A 772 24.77 -14.52 30.81
N ASP A 773 25.95 -15.13 30.61
CA ASP A 773 27.21 -14.56 31.03
C ASP A 773 27.89 -13.68 30.00
N ASP A 774 27.35 -13.64 28.78
CA ASP A 774 27.87 -12.84 27.68
C ASP A 774 27.80 -11.33 27.96
N PHE A 775 28.76 -10.60 27.40
CA PHE A 775 28.85 -9.16 27.49
C PHE A 775 27.59 -8.47 26.92
N TRP A 776 27.10 -8.96 25.78
CA TRP A 776 25.91 -8.41 25.13
C TRP A 776 24.66 -8.55 26.01
N PHE A 777 24.48 -9.72 26.64
CA PHE A 777 23.36 -9.97 27.55
C PHE A 777 23.40 -9.05 28.77
N LYS A 778 24.57 -8.91 29.41
CA LYS A 778 24.76 -8.01 30.56
C LYS A 778 24.56 -6.54 30.19
N ALA A 779 24.96 -6.13 28.99
CA ALA A 779 24.74 -4.76 28.51
C ALA A 779 23.24 -4.48 28.28
N LEU A 780 22.50 -5.43 27.71
CA LEU A 780 21.05 -5.31 27.56
C LEU A 780 20.33 -5.27 28.92
N GLU A 781 20.72 -6.15 29.84
CA GLU A 781 20.20 -6.18 31.22
C GLU A 781 20.42 -4.85 31.95
N GLY A 782 21.63 -4.29 31.84
CA GLY A 782 21.95 -2.97 32.38
C GLY A 782 21.11 -1.85 31.75
N ALA A 783 20.94 -1.86 30.43
CA ALA A 783 20.15 -0.85 29.73
C ALA A 783 18.66 -0.86 30.15
N VAL A 784 18.09 -2.06 30.34
CA VAL A 784 16.72 -2.21 30.87
C VAL A 784 16.65 -1.70 32.31
N GLN A 785 17.62 -2.06 33.15
CA GLN A 785 17.67 -1.63 34.54
C GLN A 785 17.78 -0.11 34.70
N GLU A 786 18.59 0.55 33.88
CA GLU A 786 18.76 2.00 33.89
C GLU A 786 17.50 2.74 33.47
N GLU A 787 16.80 2.27 32.43
CA GLU A 787 15.60 2.94 31.91
C GLU A 787 14.37 2.74 32.80
N TRP A 788 14.25 1.57 33.42
CA TRP A 788 13.10 1.23 34.28
C TRP A 788 13.36 1.44 35.77
N GLY A 789 14.62 1.66 36.18
CA GLY A 789 15.00 1.81 37.58
C GLY A 789 14.85 0.53 38.41
N MET A 790 14.67 -0.63 37.77
CA MET A 790 14.46 -1.92 38.41
C MET A 790 15.16 -3.03 37.65
N GLU A 791 15.68 -4.00 38.38
CA GLU A 791 16.34 -5.18 37.79
C GLU A 791 15.32 -6.00 36.99
N PRO A 792 15.56 -6.27 35.69
CA PRO A 792 14.63 -7.03 34.88
C PRO A 792 14.58 -8.51 35.30
N LEU A 793 13.40 -9.12 35.14
CA LEU A 793 13.22 -10.54 35.38
C LEU A 793 13.70 -11.35 34.17
N ARG A 794 14.52 -12.36 34.43
CA ARG A 794 14.89 -13.35 33.40
C ARG A 794 13.75 -14.33 33.23
N ILE A 795 13.17 -14.39 32.03
CA ILE A 795 12.05 -15.27 31.71
C ILE A 795 12.37 -16.20 30.55
N ARG A 796 11.66 -17.31 30.49
CA ARG A 796 11.61 -18.17 29.29
C ARG A 796 10.19 -18.13 28.76
N GLU A 797 10.00 -18.59 27.54
CA GLU A 797 8.66 -18.75 26.98
C GLU A 797 8.39 -20.18 26.52
N GLY A 798 7.10 -20.53 26.53
CA GLY A 798 6.64 -21.84 26.06
C GLY A 798 6.43 -21.88 24.54
N GLY A 799 6.44 -20.71 23.87
CA GLY A 799 6.37 -20.57 22.42
C GLY A 799 7.69 -20.94 21.73
N SER A 800 7.68 -20.82 20.40
CA SER A 800 8.83 -21.10 19.54
C SER A 800 8.91 -20.00 18.49
N ILE A 801 10.11 -19.48 18.26
CA ILE A 801 10.41 -18.58 17.15
C ILE A 801 11.51 -19.27 16.33
N PRO A 802 11.17 -19.97 15.23
CA PRO A 802 12.10 -20.85 14.51
C PRO A 802 13.35 -20.13 14.00
N SER A 803 13.19 -18.85 13.66
CA SER A 803 14.25 -18.01 13.10
C SER A 803 15.38 -17.73 14.09
N VAL A 804 15.15 -17.71 15.40
CA VAL A 804 16.20 -17.42 16.40
C VAL A 804 17.31 -18.48 16.42
N PRO A 805 17.03 -19.78 16.71
CA PRO A 805 18.06 -20.80 16.70
C PRO A 805 18.65 -21.03 15.30
N PHE A 806 17.89 -20.75 14.23
CA PHE A 806 18.41 -20.78 12.86
C PHE A 806 19.47 -19.69 12.64
N LEU A 807 19.19 -18.43 13.01
CA LEU A 807 20.11 -17.31 12.83
C LEU A 807 21.38 -17.47 13.66
N GLU A 808 21.28 -17.93 14.92
CA GLU A 808 22.47 -18.21 15.74
C GLU A 808 23.39 -19.24 15.07
N LYS A 809 22.82 -20.34 14.54
CA LYS A 809 23.59 -21.38 13.83
C LYS A 809 24.20 -20.85 12.53
N GLU A 810 23.45 -20.06 11.78
CA GLU A 810 23.86 -19.57 10.47
C GLU A 810 24.97 -18.50 10.59
N PHE A 811 24.87 -17.58 11.56
CA PHE A 811 25.86 -16.52 11.77
C PHE A 811 26.94 -16.86 12.81
N GLY A 812 26.76 -17.91 13.60
CA GLY A 812 27.74 -18.35 14.60
C GLY A 812 27.89 -17.38 15.78
N CYS A 813 26.82 -16.67 16.14
CA CYS A 813 26.80 -15.68 17.22
C CYS A 813 25.60 -15.89 18.15
N HIS A 814 25.63 -15.24 19.32
CA HIS A 814 24.55 -15.33 20.32
C HIS A 814 23.42 -14.33 20.03
N ALA A 815 22.18 -14.78 20.27
CA ALA A 815 20.98 -13.96 20.22
C ALA A 815 20.59 -13.44 21.61
N LEU A 816 19.91 -12.29 21.61
CA LEU A 816 19.31 -11.62 22.76
C LEU A 816 17.84 -11.38 22.46
N HIS A 817 16.97 -11.53 23.45
CA HIS A 817 15.54 -11.33 23.25
C HIS A 817 14.98 -10.30 24.24
N LEU A 818 14.67 -9.11 23.72
CA LEU A 818 14.10 -8.00 24.46
C LEU A 818 12.58 -7.97 24.27
N PRO A 819 11.75 -8.39 25.24
CA PRO A 819 10.31 -8.21 25.14
C PRO A 819 9.92 -6.74 25.32
N MET A 820 9.08 -6.22 24.42
CA MET A 820 8.48 -4.89 24.54
C MET A 820 7.00 -4.93 24.93
N GLY A 821 6.28 -5.99 24.57
CA GLY A 821 4.87 -6.13 24.93
C GLY A 821 4.65 -6.51 26.39
N GLN A 822 3.42 -6.36 26.88
CA GLN A 822 2.97 -6.75 28.22
C GLN A 822 2.14 -8.04 28.18
N SER A 823 1.97 -8.66 29.35
CA SER A 823 1.22 -9.93 29.46
C SER A 823 -0.24 -9.85 29.01
N SER A 824 -0.80 -8.64 28.99
CA SER A 824 -2.18 -8.33 28.60
C SER A 824 -2.32 -7.80 27.17
N ASP A 825 -1.26 -7.84 26.35
CA ASP A 825 -1.26 -7.25 25.00
C ASP A 825 -2.05 -8.05 23.96
N GLN A 826 -2.51 -9.25 24.31
CA GLN A 826 -3.45 -10.04 23.49
C GLN A 826 -2.96 -10.30 22.06
N ALA A 827 -1.66 -10.56 21.87
CA ALA A 827 -1.09 -11.01 20.61
C ALA A 827 -1.93 -12.18 20.03
N HIS A 828 -2.17 -12.15 18.72
CA HIS A 828 -3.05 -13.04 17.95
C HIS A 828 -4.56 -12.94 18.27
N LEU A 829 -4.96 -12.35 19.38
CA LEU A 829 -6.36 -12.22 19.81
C LEU A 829 -6.95 -10.87 19.38
N PRO A 830 -8.29 -10.69 19.47
CA PRO A 830 -8.92 -9.39 19.29
C PRO A 830 -8.45 -8.37 20.33
N ASN A 831 -8.53 -7.08 20.00
CA ASN A 831 -8.06 -5.98 20.85
C ASN A 831 -6.58 -6.07 21.23
N GLU A 832 -5.76 -6.62 20.32
CA GLU A 832 -4.30 -6.55 20.42
C GLU A 832 -3.87 -5.10 20.65
N ARG A 833 -2.96 -4.91 21.61
CA ARG A 833 -2.50 -3.60 22.04
C ARG A 833 -1.03 -3.60 22.43
N ILE A 834 -0.45 -2.42 22.54
CA ILE A 834 0.84 -2.20 23.18
C ILE A 834 0.80 -0.93 24.02
N SER A 835 1.43 -0.96 25.20
CA SER A 835 1.58 0.24 26.04
C SER A 835 2.46 1.28 25.33
N LEU A 836 1.99 2.52 25.29
CA LEU A 836 2.75 3.63 24.71
C LEU A 836 4.04 3.90 25.52
N ASP A 837 4.00 3.68 26.84
CA ASP A 837 5.17 3.81 27.71
C ASP A 837 6.18 2.70 27.42
N ASN A 838 5.72 1.46 27.23
CA ASN A 838 6.57 0.34 26.85
C ASN A 838 7.25 0.56 25.50
N LEU A 839 6.52 1.06 24.50
CA LEU A 839 7.07 1.34 23.17
C LEU A 839 8.15 2.44 23.22
N ARG A 840 7.91 3.53 23.95
CA ARG A 840 8.86 4.66 24.12
C ARG A 840 10.08 4.29 24.94
N ARG A 841 9.89 3.58 26.05
CA ARG A 841 10.99 3.11 26.90
C ARG A 841 11.75 1.98 26.23
N GLY A 842 11.09 1.10 25.48
CA GLY A 842 11.73 0.08 24.66
C GLY A 842 12.70 0.69 23.63
N LYS A 843 12.27 1.75 22.94
CA LYS A 843 13.17 2.58 22.11
C LYS A 843 14.37 3.09 22.92
N SER A 844 14.13 3.69 24.10
CA SER A 844 15.18 4.28 24.94
C SER A 844 16.17 3.22 25.49
N VAL A 845 15.69 2.02 25.84
CA VAL A 845 16.52 0.87 26.22
C VAL A 845 17.46 0.50 25.08
N VAL A 846 16.96 0.44 23.84
CA VAL A 846 17.78 0.13 22.67
C VAL A 846 18.84 1.21 22.44
N GLU A 847 18.50 2.50 22.60
CA GLU A 847 19.46 3.60 22.50
C GLU A 847 20.60 3.45 23.53
N ARG A 848 20.26 3.19 24.80
CA ARG A 848 21.24 2.98 25.88
C ARG A 848 22.10 1.75 25.65
N PHE A 849 21.47 0.66 25.24
CA PHE A 849 22.15 -0.59 24.93
C PHE A 849 23.20 -0.38 23.83
N LEU A 850 22.79 0.18 22.68
CA LEU A 850 23.68 0.47 21.55
C LEU A 850 24.80 1.46 21.90
N THR A 851 24.53 2.44 22.77
CA THR A 851 25.55 3.36 23.28
C THR A 851 26.58 2.61 24.15
N THR A 852 26.10 1.77 25.07
CA THR A 852 26.96 0.99 25.99
C THR A 852 27.86 0.01 25.26
N VAL A 853 27.31 -0.73 24.29
CA VAL A 853 28.11 -1.66 23.48
C VAL A 853 29.03 -0.93 22.51
N GLY A 854 28.63 0.25 22.02
CA GLY A 854 29.49 1.15 21.26
C GLY A 854 30.73 1.58 22.06
N GLU A 855 30.56 2.01 23.30
CA GLU A 855 31.67 2.47 24.16
C GLU A 855 32.61 1.35 24.63
N LYS A 856 32.04 0.22 25.07
CA LYS A 856 32.80 -0.90 25.64
C LYS A 856 33.29 -1.90 24.60
N GLY A 857 32.69 -1.95 23.41
CA GLY A 857 33.18 -2.74 22.28
C GLY A 857 34.61 -2.37 21.89
N PHE A 858 35.04 -1.12 22.15
CA PHE A 858 36.43 -0.67 22.00
C PHE A 858 37.42 -1.31 22.97
N LEU A 859 36.96 -1.94 24.05
CA LEU A 859 37.82 -2.52 25.09
C LEU A 859 37.94 -4.05 24.99
N CYS A 860 36.97 -4.74 24.39
CA CYS A 860 36.98 -6.21 24.26
C CYS A 860 37.74 -6.72 23.02
N SER A 861 38.04 -5.84 22.05
CA SER A 861 38.83 -6.12 20.85
C SER A 861 40.33 -5.83 21.01
N ALA A 862 40.78 -5.47 22.22
CA ALA A 862 42.16 -5.09 22.55
C ALA A 862 42.96 -6.21 23.22
#